data_AF-A0A1H5KSD4-F1
#
_entry.id   AF-A0A1H5KSD4-F1
#
_cell.length_a   1.000
_cell.length_b   1.000
_cell.length_c   1.000
_cell.angle_alpha   90.00
_cell.angle_beta   90.00
_cell.angle_gamma   90.00
#
_symmetry.space_group_name_H-M   'P 1'
#
loop_
_entity.id
_entity.type
_entity.pdbx_description
1 polymer ?
#
loop_
_entity_poly.entity_id
_entity_poly.type
_entity_poly.pdbx_seq_one_letter_code
_entity_poly.pdbx_strand_id
1 'polypeptide(L)'
;MPDPLSPPPVVNALQLRTSQLFALRPTLGTLCITQAQLDADPEAVLEYYAEQLIEFFCAPGPASETRWRELSQMLAQRLRKVLRKQADPVIRRLLQAVLAFPDSGERTSTIEVYGVQRHNDLALAIVGGGTTLIYSVRHGLEVFTSAQQAEVLVDAERLEHDVFEGWALCGLEAALQRIDAIDLSERPRLEPLDRQLAWATRFRDFFEQDPEPQGLRESLPSWLKEASRAGRLAYSRLLVRAAWAYQKYCARTQLDDLPEDDAAHQACFAREMAMDLCKVALEYSLQGLAGVTLKGYYRLRAAVRTYATHRHVQGEPMVFRRLADESGYLIGAGSDEVGPWLVFRPWSAQVFQQVMTAPASGAVLSQPFAEMFLTRKMLLASPFKAQVTQNAQVPWRDGVRWMRQVALLLVYPARPQGQEPASPHPRVKRLDAAWAGARQVLSAVQQHQLAAIAHPSKVGEMIHEGGHKGLHLFDNGLVYNKDENHFYVLSHIRISPVFNINSPVYQVVDRPQKPVTLGPDIISDDQGQWDIRRVPRLKRDVRGLSVRGRKAFDAGQASLARANQAGAETLRPGTPPVAAEEQFEQLARGLDDAARVLAQFTQIRSNEDCVALISQLRATALQLRNKGHRLRIDMTRTSQTPTVGDVEYLLGQRAICIRRINGRVPETIDGTVDYLQEYEVLDVMGGYRPLWYAHFHYPLLHTPPDQPSKAHLKLAAQRRMGRVFEQAERSAGRHSQVYRGPIGTPSGRRIFLDVM
;
A
#
# COMPACT_ATOMS: atom_id res chain seq x y z
N MET A 1 -24.87 -19.82 -3.61
CA MET A 1 -24.36 -19.61 -2.24
C MET A 1 -23.43 -20.76 -1.93
N PRO A 2 -22.15 -20.55 -1.60
CA PRO A 2 -21.28 -21.66 -1.23
C PRO A 2 -21.81 -22.32 0.04
N ASP A 3 -21.72 -23.65 0.10
CA ASP A 3 -22.21 -24.50 1.18
C ASP A 3 -21.59 -24.07 2.54
N PRO A 4 -22.39 -23.70 3.55
CA PRO A 4 -21.90 -23.25 4.86
C PRO A 4 -21.09 -24.30 5.63
N LEU A 5 -21.02 -25.54 5.15
CA LEU A 5 -20.32 -26.66 5.79
C LEU A 5 -18.91 -26.94 5.26
N SER A 6 -18.44 -26.23 4.21
CA SER A 6 -17.06 -26.41 3.76
C SER A 6 -16.06 -25.81 4.76
N PRO A 7 -15.07 -26.58 5.25
CA PRO A 7 -14.08 -26.05 6.18
C PRO A 7 -13.24 -24.95 5.49
N PRO A 8 -12.94 -23.85 6.19
CA PRO A 8 -12.16 -22.76 5.62
C PRO A 8 -10.75 -23.25 5.21
N PRO A 9 -10.08 -22.55 4.27
CA PRO A 9 -8.74 -22.89 3.84
C PRO A 9 -7.77 -22.94 5.02
N VAL A 10 -6.71 -23.75 4.90
CA VAL A 10 -5.70 -23.88 5.95
C VAL A 10 -4.92 -22.59 6.08
N VAL A 11 -5.04 -21.92 7.24
CA VAL A 11 -4.26 -20.72 7.53
C VAL A 11 -2.78 -21.04 7.68
N ASN A 12 -1.94 -20.36 6.90
CA ASN A 12 -0.50 -20.46 7.02
C ASN A 12 -0.02 -19.90 8.37
N ALA A 13 0.68 -20.70 9.15
CA ALA A 13 1.17 -20.28 10.48
C ALA A 13 2.13 -19.08 10.44
N LEU A 14 2.88 -18.87 9.33
CA LEU A 14 3.74 -17.70 9.17
C LEU A 14 2.90 -16.44 8.97
N GLN A 15 1.87 -16.51 8.12
CA GLN A 15 0.94 -15.40 7.86
C GLN A 15 0.26 -14.95 9.16
N LEU A 16 -0.28 -15.90 9.92
CA LEU A 16 -0.95 -15.60 11.18
C LEU A 16 0.01 -14.96 12.20
N ARG A 17 1.20 -15.53 12.39
CA ARG A 17 2.16 -15.00 13.36
C ARG A 17 2.70 -13.63 12.94
N THR A 18 2.93 -13.41 11.65
CA THR A 18 3.33 -12.10 11.11
C THR A 18 2.20 -11.09 11.31
N SER A 19 0.96 -11.45 10.99
CA SER A 19 -0.20 -10.58 11.22
C SER A 19 -0.37 -10.21 12.69
N GLN A 20 -0.11 -11.14 13.62
CA GLN A 20 -0.11 -10.88 15.06
C GLN A 20 1.03 -9.94 15.50
N LEU A 21 2.20 -10.03 14.86
CA LEU A 21 3.36 -9.18 15.14
C LEU A 21 3.07 -7.71 14.81
N PHE A 22 2.36 -7.48 13.70
CA PHE A 22 1.97 -6.15 13.20
C PHE A 22 0.56 -5.71 13.60
N ALA A 23 -0.13 -6.47 14.45
CA ALA A 23 -1.51 -6.17 14.85
C ALA A 23 -1.65 -4.82 15.58
N LEU A 24 -0.57 -4.34 16.22
CA LEU A 24 -0.50 -3.08 16.98
C LEU A 24 0.36 -1.99 16.33
N ARG A 25 0.62 -2.08 15.01
CA ARG A 25 1.25 -1.00 14.24
C ARG A 25 0.57 0.36 14.48
N PRO A 26 1.24 1.50 14.33
CA PRO A 26 0.63 2.81 14.53
C PRO A 26 -0.65 3.00 13.69
N THR A 27 -1.58 3.80 14.19
CA THR A 27 -2.65 4.46 13.42
C THR A 27 -2.47 5.96 13.45
N LEU A 28 -3.11 6.68 12.54
CA LEU A 28 -3.20 8.13 12.60
C LEU A 28 -3.74 8.61 13.95
N GLY A 29 -4.72 7.89 14.51
CA GLY A 29 -5.27 8.16 15.84
C GLY A 29 -4.27 7.98 16.99
N THR A 30 -3.49 6.89 17.00
CA THR A 30 -2.45 6.69 18.05
C THR A 30 -1.29 7.66 17.93
N LEU A 31 -1.12 8.25 16.76
CA LEU A 31 -0.13 9.29 16.48
C LEU A 31 -0.69 10.71 16.71
N CYS A 32 -1.92 10.84 17.21
CA CYS A 32 -2.60 12.11 17.47
C CYS A 32 -2.69 13.04 16.24
N ILE A 33 -2.77 12.45 15.04
CA ILE A 33 -2.89 13.21 13.79
C ILE A 33 -4.30 13.77 13.66
N THR A 34 -4.39 15.07 13.44
CA THR A 34 -5.66 15.79 13.26
C THR A 34 -6.01 15.95 11.78
N GLN A 35 -7.29 16.19 11.47
CA GLN A 35 -7.71 16.46 10.09
C GLN A 35 -7.08 17.77 9.58
N ALA A 36 -6.85 18.75 10.46
CA ALA A 36 -6.17 20.00 10.10
C ALA A 36 -4.71 19.76 9.64
N GLN A 37 -3.96 18.89 10.33
CA GLN A 37 -2.61 18.52 9.90
C GLN A 37 -2.62 17.75 8.57
N LEU A 38 -3.60 16.86 8.39
CA LEU A 38 -3.80 16.13 7.14
C LEU A 38 -4.17 17.05 5.96
N ASP A 39 -5.01 18.06 6.21
CA ASP A 39 -5.41 19.04 5.20
C ASP A 39 -4.27 20.02 4.85
N ALA A 40 -3.40 20.32 5.83
CA ALA A 40 -2.25 21.20 5.66
C ALA A 40 -1.15 20.57 4.79
N ASP A 41 -0.78 19.32 5.08
CA ASP A 41 0.25 18.60 4.31
C ASP A 41 0.04 17.07 4.45
N PRO A 42 -0.72 16.46 3.53
CA PRO A 42 -0.97 15.03 3.59
C PRO A 42 0.27 14.20 3.29
N GLU A 43 1.26 14.74 2.58
CA GLU A 43 2.52 14.03 2.31
C GLU A 43 3.36 13.91 3.57
N ALA A 44 3.54 15.02 4.31
CA ALA A 44 4.22 14.99 5.59
C ALA A 44 3.56 14.01 6.58
N VAL A 45 2.23 13.91 6.59
CA VAL A 45 1.51 12.89 7.40
C VAL A 45 1.90 11.48 7.00
N LEU A 46 1.98 11.17 5.70
CA LEU A 46 2.37 9.84 5.23
C LEU A 46 3.84 9.53 5.52
N GLU A 47 4.74 10.52 5.37
CA GLU A 47 6.15 10.36 5.74
C GLU A 47 6.31 10.13 7.25
N TYR A 48 5.60 10.90 8.08
CA TYR A 48 5.62 10.72 9.52
C TYR A 48 5.07 9.35 9.91
N TYR A 49 3.94 8.92 9.35
CA TYR A 49 3.42 7.57 9.58
C TYR A 49 4.42 6.49 9.17
N ALA A 50 5.09 6.64 8.01
CA ALA A 50 6.12 5.72 7.54
C ALA A 50 7.30 5.62 8.50
N GLU A 51 7.75 6.75 9.07
CA GLU A 51 8.79 6.76 10.12
C GLU A 51 8.35 6.05 11.38
N GLN A 52 7.14 6.32 11.85
CA GLN A 52 6.58 5.65 13.02
C GLN A 52 6.38 4.15 12.79
N LEU A 53 6.13 3.72 11.54
CA LEU A 53 6.08 2.31 11.17
C LEU A 53 7.47 1.67 11.22
N ILE A 54 8.51 2.35 10.74
CA ILE A 54 9.90 1.90 10.83
C ILE A 54 10.29 1.75 12.31
N GLU A 55 10.04 2.77 13.12
CA GLU A 55 10.28 2.71 14.57
C GLU A 55 9.52 1.56 15.22
N PHE A 56 8.25 1.38 14.89
CA PHE A 56 7.46 0.25 15.38
C PHE A 56 8.04 -1.13 15.00
N PHE A 57 8.56 -1.25 13.79
CA PHE A 57 9.19 -2.49 13.30
C PHE A 57 10.51 -2.78 14.01
N CYS A 58 11.29 -1.74 14.33
CA CYS A 58 12.58 -1.85 15.01
C CYS A 58 12.48 -1.82 16.54
N ALA A 59 11.37 -1.37 17.11
CA ALA A 59 11.18 -1.31 18.56
C ALA A 59 11.09 -2.72 19.19
N PRO A 60 11.65 -2.90 20.41
CA PRO A 60 11.54 -4.16 21.12
C PRO A 60 10.08 -4.51 21.43
N GLY A 61 9.73 -5.77 21.24
CA GLY A 61 8.47 -6.35 21.66
C GLY A 61 8.49 -6.76 23.14
N PRO A 62 7.38 -7.36 23.63
CA PRO A 62 7.29 -7.82 25.02
C PRO A 62 8.30 -8.90 25.43
N ALA A 63 8.93 -9.56 24.46
CA ALA A 63 9.99 -10.55 24.68
C ALA A 63 11.40 -9.95 24.57
N SER A 64 11.50 -8.61 24.54
CA SER A 64 12.74 -7.84 24.37
C SER A 64 13.46 -8.01 23.02
N GLU A 65 12.94 -8.84 22.11
CA GLU A 65 13.37 -8.87 20.70
C GLU A 65 12.57 -7.90 19.84
N THR A 66 13.19 -7.33 18.82
CA THR A 66 12.53 -6.44 17.85
C THR A 66 11.63 -7.24 16.90
N ARG A 67 10.58 -6.61 16.35
CA ARG A 67 9.70 -7.29 15.37
C ARG A 67 10.47 -7.66 14.11
N TRP A 68 11.42 -6.81 13.72
CA TRP A 68 12.35 -7.12 12.65
C TRP A 68 13.07 -8.45 12.89
N ARG A 69 13.70 -8.61 14.07
CA ARG A 69 14.42 -9.84 14.45
C ARG A 69 13.49 -11.05 14.51
N GLU A 70 12.30 -10.92 15.08
CA GLU A 70 11.31 -12.00 15.14
C GLU A 70 10.93 -12.48 13.72
N LEU A 71 10.67 -11.56 12.79
CA LEU A 71 10.32 -11.89 11.41
C LEU A 71 11.49 -12.58 10.68
N SER A 72 12.71 -12.05 10.82
CA SER A 72 13.91 -12.65 10.23
C SER A 72 14.15 -14.08 10.73
N GLN A 73 14.00 -14.33 12.03
CA GLN A 73 14.10 -15.68 12.60
C GLN A 73 13.01 -16.62 12.06
N MET A 74 11.78 -16.12 11.91
CA MET A 74 10.68 -16.89 11.35
C MET A 74 10.93 -17.27 9.88
N LEU A 75 11.49 -16.37 9.08
CA LEU A 75 11.89 -16.61 7.69
C LEU A 75 13.05 -17.62 7.60
N ALA A 76 14.09 -17.44 8.40
CA ALA A 76 15.20 -18.40 8.50
C ALA A 76 14.69 -19.81 8.89
N GLN A 77 13.75 -19.88 9.83
CA GLN A 77 13.16 -21.15 10.26
C GLN A 77 12.37 -21.85 9.14
N ARG A 78 11.81 -21.10 8.19
CA ARG A 78 11.15 -21.68 7.01
C ARG A 78 12.18 -22.33 6.09
N LEU A 79 13.27 -21.63 5.80
CA LEU A 79 14.35 -22.19 4.97
C LEU A 79 15.02 -23.41 5.65
N ARG A 80 15.19 -23.41 6.98
CA ARG A 80 15.66 -24.61 7.72
C ARG A 80 14.73 -25.82 7.55
N LYS A 81 13.42 -25.61 7.46
CA LYS A 81 12.46 -26.70 7.20
C LYS A 81 12.61 -27.26 5.79
N VAL A 82 12.91 -26.42 4.80
CA VAL A 82 13.23 -26.85 3.43
C VAL A 82 14.52 -27.67 3.44
N LEU A 83 15.59 -27.15 4.05
CA LEU A 83 16.88 -27.83 4.17
C LEU A 83 16.76 -29.25 4.76
N ARG A 84 15.93 -29.44 5.80
CA ARG A 84 15.73 -30.76 6.44
C ARG A 84 15.16 -31.80 5.47
N LYS A 85 14.38 -31.38 4.47
CA LYS A 85 13.77 -32.26 3.48
C LYS A 85 14.61 -32.40 2.20
N GLN A 86 15.71 -31.65 2.08
CA GLN A 86 16.48 -31.59 0.85
C GLN A 86 17.48 -32.74 0.74
N ALA A 87 17.33 -33.54 -0.32
CA ALA A 87 18.21 -34.66 -0.66
C ALA A 87 19.35 -34.28 -1.61
N ASP A 88 19.13 -33.33 -2.53
CA ASP A 88 20.16 -32.91 -3.49
C ASP A 88 21.36 -32.25 -2.77
N PRO A 89 22.60 -32.74 -2.97
CA PRO A 89 23.77 -32.26 -2.24
C PRO A 89 24.18 -30.84 -2.62
N VAL A 90 23.99 -30.41 -3.87
CA VAL A 90 24.32 -29.05 -4.33
C VAL A 90 23.37 -28.04 -3.70
N ILE A 91 22.07 -28.31 -3.79
CA ILE A 91 21.03 -27.46 -3.19
C ILE A 91 21.21 -27.41 -1.67
N ARG A 92 21.46 -28.56 -1.05
CA ARG A 92 21.70 -28.65 0.40
C ARG A 92 22.89 -27.79 0.83
N ARG A 93 24.00 -27.81 0.07
CA ARG A 93 25.19 -26.99 0.34
C ARG A 93 24.89 -25.50 0.27
N LEU A 94 24.18 -25.05 -0.78
CA LEU A 94 23.79 -23.65 -0.93
C LEU A 94 22.90 -23.18 0.24
N LEU A 95 21.89 -23.97 0.58
CA LEU A 95 21.00 -23.68 1.72
C LEU A 95 21.75 -23.66 3.06
N GLN A 96 22.69 -24.60 3.27
CA GLN A 96 23.52 -24.65 4.48
C GLN A 96 24.42 -23.43 4.60
N ALA A 97 25.08 -23.02 3.51
CA ALA A 97 25.97 -21.86 3.51
C ALA A 97 25.25 -20.59 3.96
N VAL A 98 24.07 -20.33 3.37
CA VAL A 98 23.24 -19.14 3.70
C VAL A 98 22.68 -19.21 5.13
N LEU A 99 22.35 -20.40 5.63
CA LEU A 99 21.83 -20.58 6.99
C LEU A 99 22.91 -20.52 8.08
N ALA A 100 24.14 -20.96 7.77
CA ALA A 100 25.27 -20.95 8.69
C ALA A 100 25.95 -19.58 8.75
N PHE A 101 26.11 -18.94 7.59
CA PHE A 101 26.76 -17.64 7.43
C PHE A 101 25.77 -16.67 6.78
N PRO A 102 24.82 -16.12 7.55
CA PRO A 102 23.81 -15.24 7.01
C PRO A 102 24.34 -13.85 6.65
N ASP A 103 25.48 -13.40 7.19
CA ASP A 103 26.18 -12.21 6.72
C ASP A 103 26.97 -12.50 5.43
N SER A 104 26.85 -11.64 4.42
CA SER A 104 27.56 -11.82 3.15
C SER A 104 29.07 -11.71 3.29
N GLY A 105 29.55 -10.87 4.22
CA GLY A 105 31.00 -10.71 4.45
C GLY A 105 31.66 -11.93 5.08
N GLU A 106 30.89 -12.86 5.66
CA GLU A 106 31.37 -14.11 6.25
C GLU A 106 31.24 -15.31 5.29
N ARG A 107 30.59 -15.12 4.13
CA ARG A 107 30.41 -16.17 3.11
C ARG A 107 31.58 -16.21 2.12
N THR A 108 31.75 -17.37 1.47
CA THR A 108 32.57 -17.46 0.27
C THR A 108 32.02 -16.55 -0.83
N SER A 109 32.89 -15.82 -1.52
CA SER A 109 32.52 -14.82 -2.55
C SER A 109 31.73 -15.38 -3.75
N THR A 110 31.64 -16.69 -3.90
CA THR A 110 30.91 -17.37 -4.99
C THR A 110 29.42 -17.61 -4.70
N ILE A 111 28.93 -17.28 -3.50
CA ILE A 111 27.51 -17.41 -3.13
C ILE A 111 26.92 -16.04 -2.88
N GLU A 112 25.95 -15.67 -3.72
CA GLU A 112 25.23 -14.40 -3.63
C GLU A 112 23.76 -14.65 -3.30
N VAL A 113 23.15 -13.69 -2.60
CA VAL A 113 21.76 -13.81 -2.16
C VAL A 113 21.03 -12.51 -2.44
N TYR A 114 19.80 -12.64 -2.95
CA TYR A 114 18.99 -11.52 -3.39
C TYR A 114 17.57 -11.61 -2.85
N GLY A 115 16.96 -10.46 -2.56
CA GLY A 115 15.51 -10.32 -2.45
C GLY A 115 14.94 -10.13 -3.85
N VAL A 116 13.93 -10.92 -4.22
CA VAL A 116 13.29 -10.85 -5.55
C VAL A 116 11.78 -10.85 -5.42
N GLN A 117 11.09 -10.24 -6.38
CA GLN A 117 9.65 -10.47 -6.55
C GLN A 117 9.42 -11.58 -7.58
N ARG A 118 8.66 -12.61 -7.18
CA ARG A 118 8.31 -13.72 -8.07
C ARG A 118 6.89 -14.17 -7.75
N HIS A 119 6.05 -14.32 -8.79
CA HIS A 119 4.63 -14.65 -8.63
C HIS A 119 3.86 -13.69 -7.70
N ASN A 120 4.26 -12.41 -7.68
CA ASN A 120 3.73 -11.37 -6.79
C ASN A 120 4.00 -11.63 -5.28
N ASP A 121 4.95 -12.51 -4.97
CA ASP A 121 5.48 -12.77 -3.63
C ASP A 121 6.95 -12.28 -3.53
N LEU A 122 7.35 -11.84 -2.34
CA LEU A 122 8.76 -11.66 -1.97
C LEU A 122 9.39 -13.03 -1.73
N ALA A 123 10.42 -13.30 -2.51
CA ALA A 123 11.20 -14.53 -2.47
C ALA A 123 12.67 -14.23 -2.19
N LEU A 124 13.39 -15.26 -1.75
CA LEU A 124 14.83 -15.24 -1.53
C LEU A 124 15.50 -16.01 -2.66
N ALA A 125 16.32 -15.34 -3.48
CA ALA A 125 17.13 -15.99 -4.49
C ALA A 125 18.55 -16.26 -3.94
N ILE A 126 19.06 -17.48 -4.13
CA ILE A 126 20.41 -17.90 -3.73
C ILE A 126 21.12 -18.38 -4.98
N VAL A 127 22.21 -17.71 -5.35
CA VAL A 127 22.99 -17.96 -6.55
C VAL A 127 24.33 -18.53 -6.16
N GLY A 128 24.72 -19.66 -6.75
CA GLY A 128 26.05 -20.24 -6.55
C GLY A 128 26.22 -21.57 -7.29
N GLY A 129 27.45 -21.89 -7.67
CA GLY A 129 27.78 -23.16 -8.31
C GLY A 129 27.02 -23.42 -9.63
N GLY A 130 26.75 -22.37 -10.42
CA GLY A 130 25.98 -22.47 -11.67
C GLY A 130 24.49 -22.76 -11.50
N THR A 131 23.96 -22.60 -10.29
CA THR A 131 22.54 -22.82 -9.96
C THR A 131 21.96 -21.57 -9.30
N THR A 132 20.72 -21.25 -9.63
CA THR A 132 19.93 -20.24 -8.93
C THR A 132 18.75 -20.92 -8.25
N LEU A 133 18.66 -20.79 -6.92
CA LEU A 133 17.53 -21.27 -6.12
C LEU A 133 16.64 -20.08 -5.80
N ILE A 134 15.32 -20.21 -5.97
CA ILE A 134 14.37 -19.19 -5.50
C ILE A 134 13.42 -19.82 -4.51
N TYR A 135 13.44 -19.31 -3.28
CA TYR A 135 12.54 -19.74 -2.22
C TYR A 135 11.46 -18.69 -1.97
N SER A 136 10.20 -19.04 -2.24
CA SER A 136 9.05 -18.30 -1.75
C SER A 136 8.25 -19.14 -0.77
N VAL A 137 7.54 -18.49 0.17
CA VAL A 137 6.73 -19.20 1.17
C VAL A 137 5.62 -20.02 0.49
N ARG A 138 5.05 -19.49 -0.60
CA ARG A 138 3.94 -20.07 -1.36
C ARG A 138 4.39 -21.17 -2.31
N HIS A 139 5.37 -20.90 -3.17
CA HIS A 139 5.77 -21.81 -4.24
C HIS A 139 6.86 -22.79 -3.82
N GLY A 140 7.38 -22.65 -2.59
CA GLY A 140 8.45 -23.49 -2.10
C GLY A 140 9.79 -23.13 -2.76
N LEU A 141 10.63 -24.14 -2.96
CA LEU A 141 11.95 -23.99 -3.55
C LEU A 141 11.90 -24.32 -5.05
N GLU A 142 12.15 -23.32 -5.89
CA GLU A 142 12.31 -23.45 -7.33
C GLU A 142 13.82 -23.44 -7.67
N VAL A 143 14.21 -24.16 -8.73
CA VAL A 143 15.60 -24.34 -9.15
C VAL A 143 15.75 -23.93 -10.62
N PHE A 144 16.74 -23.09 -10.91
CA PHE A 144 17.00 -22.54 -12.23
C PHE A 144 18.46 -22.75 -12.65
N THR A 145 18.65 -22.88 -13.95
CA THR A 145 19.98 -22.97 -14.58
C THR A 145 20.60 -21.59 -14.78
N SER A 146 21.92 -21.52 -14.99
CA SER A 146 22.61 -20.26 -15.30
C SER A 146 22.02 -19.50 -16.50
N ALA A 147 21.47 -20.21 -17.49
CA ALA A 147 20.86 -19.59 -18.67
C ALA A 147 19.60 -18.76 -18.34
N GLN A 148 18.88 -19.13 -17.28
CA GLN A 148 17.65 -18.47 -16.83
C GLN A 148 17.91 -17.41 -15.76
N GLN A 149 19.15 -17.29 -15.27
CA GLN A 149 19.49 -16.44 -14.12
C GLN A 149 19.13 -14.97 -14.36
N ALA A 150 19.45 -14.43 -15.55
CA ALA A 150 19.17 -13.04 -15.88
C ALA A 150 17.67 -12.72 -15.89
N GLU A 151 16.83 -13.68 -16.30
CA GLU A 151 15.36 -13.55 -16.32
C GLU A 151 14.78 -13.56 -14.90
N VAL A 152 15.29 -14.43 -14.03
CA VAL A 152 14.73 -14.60 -12.68
C VAL A 152 15.28 -13.61 -11.64
N LEU A 153 16.36 -12.90 -11.95
CA LEU A 153 16.95 -11.85 -11.12
C LEU A 153 16.63 -10.43 -11.64
N VAL A 154 15.63 -10.29 -12.52
CA VAL A 154 15.15 -8.96 -12.93
C VAL A 154 14.71 -8.17 -11.71
N ASP A 155 15.23 -6.95 -11.56
CA ASP A 155 15.00 -6.05 -10.41
C ASP A 155 15.37 -6.64 -9.03
N ALA A 156 16.25 -7.65 -9.00
CA ALA A 156 16.70 -8.27 -7.77
C ALA A 156 17.52 -7.30 -6.90
N GLU A 157 17.23 -7.28 -5.59
CA GLU A 157 18.00 -6.52 -4.61
C GLU A 157 19.04 -7.41 -3.95
N ARG A 158 20.33 -7.11 -4.13
CA ARG A 158 21.42 -7.84 -3.46
C ARG A 158 21.33 -7.62 -1.94
N LEU A 159 21.39 -8.70 -1.18
CA LEU A 159 21.36 -8.67 0.29
C LEU A 159 22.79 -8.76 0.83
N GLU A 160 23.40 -7.58 1.04
CA GLU A 160 24.82 -7.45 1.40
C GLU A 160 25.11 -7.65 2.90
N HIS A 161 24.09 -7.62 3.76
CA HIS A 161 24.24 -7.84 5.21
C HIS A 161 23.69 -9.22 5.61
N ASP A 162 23.13 -9.35 6.82
CA ASP A 162 22.37 -10.54 7.19
C ASP A 162 21.19 -10.73 6.22
N VAL A 163 21.19 -11.84 5.49
CA VAL A 163 20.21 -12.11 4.43
C VAL A 163 18.78 -12.21 4.94
N PHE A 164 18.55 -12.66 6.18
CA PHE A 164 17.20 -12.80 6.72
C PHE A 164 16.70 -11.48 7.32
N GLU A 165 17.62 -10.64 7.80
CA GLU A 165 17.33 -9.24 8.14
C GLU A 165 16.99 -8.43 6.89
N GLY A 166 17.80 -8.54 5.85
CA GLY A 166 17.56 -7.92 4.54
C GLY A 166 16.26 -8.40 3.90
N TRP A 167 15.99 -9.71 3.92
CA TRP A 167 14.75 -10.24 3.36
C TRP A 167 13.50 -9.74 4.11
N ALA A 168 13.57 -9.61 5.45
CA ALA A 168 12.52 -8.99 6.23
C ALA A 168 12.34 -7.49 5.90
N LEU A 169 13.44 -6.76 5.65
CA LEU A 169 13.39 -5.36 5.21
C LEU A 169 12.74 -5.21 3.83
N CYS A 170 12.90 -6.16 2.90
CA CYS A 170 12.15 -6.11 1.63
C CYS A 170 10.64 -6.07 1.86
N GLY A 171 10.13 -6.72 2.91
CA GLY A 171 8.71 -6.65 3.29
C GLY A 171 8.29 -5.28 3.84
N LEU A 172 9.16 -4.63 4.61
CA LEU A 172 8.94 -3.26 5.08
C LEU A 172 9.00 -2.26 3.92
N GLU A 173 10.00 -2.41 3.04
CA GLU A 173 10.14 -1.63 1.80
C GLU A 173 8.88 -1.73 0.94
N ALA A 174 8.35 -2.93 0.71
CA ALA A 174 7.10 -3.12 -0.02
C ALA A 174 5.90 -2.43 0.65
N ALA A 175 5.84 -2.42 2.00
CA ALA A 175 4.82 -1.68 2.73
C ALA A 175 4.95 -0.16 2.56
N LEU A 176 6.18 0.37 2.60
CA LEU A 176 6.45 1.79 2.38
C LEU A 176 6.15 2.22 0.94
N GLN A 177 6.47 1.40 -0.05
CA GLN A 177 6.10 1.64 -1.45
C GLN A 177 4.57 1.65 -1.65
N ARG A 178 3.81 0.84 -0.90
CA ARG A 178 2.35 0.91 -0.91
C ARG A 178 1.80 2.17 -0.24
N ILE A 179 2.42 2.64 0.85
CA ILE A 179 2.08 3.93 1.45
C ILE A 179 2.35 5.06 0.44
N ASP A 180 3.47 5.02 -0.26
CA ASP A 180 3.82 5.98 -1.31
C ASP A 180 2.86 5.94 -2.51
N ALA A 181 2.28 4.78 -2.80
CA ALA A 181 1.28 4.59 -3.85
C ALA A 181 -0.14 5.05 -3.46
N ILE A 182 -0.39 5.48 -2.21
CA ILE A 182 -1.69 6.03 -1.81
C ILE A 182 -1.95 7.31 -2.61
N ASP A 183 -3.05 7.31 -3.35
CA ASP A 183 -3.50 8.45 -4.13
C ASP A 183 -3.95 9.58 -3.20
N LEU A 184 -3.36 10.76 -3.41
CA LEU A 184 -3.70 12.02 -2.70
C LEU A 184 -4.35 13.03 -3.66
N SER A 185 -4.79 12.59 -4.84
CA SER A 185 -5.47 13.45 -5.82
C SER A 185 -6.77 14.04 -5.27
N GLU A 186 -7.48 13.26 -4.45
CA GLU A 186 -8.63 13.69 -3.65
C GLU A 186 -8.19 14.04 -2.23
N ARG A 187 -8.87 15.01 -1.59
CA ARG A 187 -8.59 15.38 -0.21
C ARG A 187 -8.91 14.21 0.73
N PRO A 188 -7.91 13.61 1.39
CA PRO A 188 -8.13 12.43 2.23
C PRO A 188 -8.83 12.79 3.54
N ARG A 189 -9.69 11.90 4.01
CA ARG A 189 -10.24 11.94 5.38
C ARG A 189 -9.48 11.00 6.28
N LEU A 190 -9.34 11.36 7.56
CA LEU A 190 -8.57 10.59 8.54
C LEU A 190 -8.94 9.10 8.59
N GLU A 191 -10.21 8.75 8.83
CA GLU A 191 -10.61 7.35 9.03
C GLU A 191 -10.47 6.48 7.76
N PRO A 192 -10.91 6.92 6.56
CA PRO A 192 -10.59 6.21 5.31
C PRO A 192 -9.08 6.03 5.08
N LEU A 193 -8.28 7.07 5.32
CA LEU A 193 -6.84 7.00 5.14
C LEU A 193 -6.21 6.01 6.14
N ASP A 194 -6.63 6.02 7.40
CA ASP A 194 -6.13 5.09 8.41
C ASP A 194 -6.45 3.63 8.05
N ARG A 195 -7.64 3.36 7.47
CA ARG A 195 -7.98 2.03 6.92
C ARG A 195 -7.11 1.65 5.73
N GLN A 196 -6.83 2.59 4.82
CA GLN A 196 -5.92 2.35 3.70
C GLN A 196 -4.48 2.09 4.16
N LEU A 197 -3.97 2.86 5.11
CA LEU A 197 -2.66 2.65 5.73
C LEU A 197 -2.58 1.29 6.41
N ALA A 198 -3.60 0.94 7.19
CA ALA A 198 -3.72 -0.38 7.80
C ALA A 198 -3.63 -1.49 6.76
N TRP A 199 -4.29 -1.34 5.60
CA TRP A 199 -4.24 -2.28 4.48
C TRP A 199 -2.87 -2.30 3.77
N ALA A 200 -2.26 -1.15 3.53
CA ALA A 200 -0.95 -1.02 2.91
C ALA A 200 0.17 -1.69 3.73
N THR A 201 0.05 -1.69 5.06
CA THR A 201 1.06 -2.23 5.97
C THR A 201 0.75 -3.64 6.48
N ARG A 202 0.08 -4.47 5.67
CA ARG A 202 -0.33 -5.83 6.05
C ARG A 202 0.74 -6.91 5.84
N PHE A 203 1.89 -6.54 5.25
CA PHE A 203 3.00 -7.44 4.92
C PHE A 203 2.55 -8.67 4.12
N ARG A 204 1.61 -8.47 3.18
CA ARG A 204 1.06 -9.57 2.35
C ARG A 204 2.09 -10.25 1.47
N ASP A 205 3.21 -9.59 1.21
CA ASP A 205 4.18 -9.96 0.18
C ASP A 205 4.84 -11.32 0.44
N PHE A 206 4.80 -11.84 1.66
CA PHE A 206 5.29 -13.18 1.97
C PHE A 206 4.22 -14.28 1.88
N PHE A 207 2.96 -13.98 1.52
CA PHE A 207 1.83 -14.86 1.78
C PHE A 207 0.87 -15.07 0.60
N GLU A 208 0.23 -16.23 0.63
CA GLU A 208 -0.57 -16.82 -0.46
C GLU A 208 -1.69 -15.95 -1.02
N GLN A 209 -2.64 -15.47 -0.19
CA GLN A 209 -3.77 -14.62 -0.58
C GLN A 209 -4.32 -13.86 0.64
N ASP A 210 -5.02 -12.75 0.38
CA ASP A 210 -5.80 -12.03 1.41
C ASP A 210 -6.96 -12.93 1.91
N PRO A 211 -7.15 -13.10 3.23
CA PRO A 211 -8.13 -14.03 3.79
C PRO A 211 -9.56 -13.47 3.69
N GLU A 212 -10.27 -13.69 2.58
CA GLU A 212 -11.64 -13.16 2.42
C GLU A 212 -12.68 -14.27 2.15
N PRO A 213 -13.41 -14.68 3.19
CA PRO A 213 -14.84 -14.92 3.06
C PRO A 213 -15.59 -13.80 3.81
N GLN A 214 -16.06 -12.78 3.07
CA GLN A 214 -16.75 -11.58 3.60
C GLN A 214 -17.79 -11.91 4.71
N GLY A 215 -18.56 -13.00 4.54
CA GLY A 215 -19.58 -13.42 5.52
C GLY A 215 -19.06 -13.86 6.89
N LEU A 216 -17.81 -14.32 7.01
CA LEU A 216 -17.27 -14.74 8.32
C LEU A 216 -17.04 -13.55 9.25
N ARG A 217 -16.59 -12.42 8.71
CA ARG A 217 -16.33 -11.22 9.52
C ARG A 217 -17.62 -10.61 10.05
N GLU A 218 -18.67 -10.62 9.24
CA GLU A 218 -20.01 -10.10 9.56
C GLU A 218 -20.68 -10.91 10.66
N SER A 219 -20.53 -12.25 10.61
CA SER A 219 -21.07 -13.20 11.60
C SER A 219 -20.38 -13.19 12.96
N LEU A 220 -19.26 -12.47 13.13
CA LEU A 220 -18.64 -12.31 14.45
C LEU A 220 -19.53 -11.45 15.37
N PRO A 221 -19.57 -11.75 16.68
CA PRO A 221 -20.31 -10.93 17.65
C PRO A 221 -19.85 -9.46 17.68
N SER A 222 -20.77 -8.53 17.96
CA SER A 222 -20.49 -7.09 18.02
C SER A 222 -19.35 -6.76 18.98
N TRP A 223 -19.38 -7.33 20.21
CA TRP A 223 -18.32 -7.12 21.21
C TRP A 223 -16.92 -7.50 20.71
N LEU A 224 -16.80 -8.48 19.81
CA LEU A 224 -15.51 -8.89 19.26
C LEU A 224 -15.10 -8.03 18.05
N LYS A 225 -16.06 -7.57 17.26
CA LYS A 225 -15.83 -6.63 16.14
C LYS A 225 -15.35 -5.28 16.67
N GLU A 226 -16.01 -4.78 17.72
CA GLU A 226 -15.79 -3.47 18.34
C GLU A 226 -14.64 -3.47 19.36
N ALA A 227 -14.18 -4.65 19.79
CA ALA A 227 -13.04 -4.78 20.70
C ALA A 227 -11.82 -3.98 20.24
N SER A 228 -11.06 -3.43 21.18
CA SER A 228 -9.80 -2.74 20.90
C SER A 228 -8.82 -3.64 20.14
N ARG A 229 -7.87 -3.04 19.40
CA ARG A 229 -6.85 -3.80 18.67
C ARG A 229 -6.02 -4.72 19.58
N ALA A 230 -5.68 -4.25 20.78
CA ALA A 230 -5.02 -5.06 21.80
C ALA A 230 -5.89 -6.24 22.26
N GLY A 231 -7.20 -6.01 22.42
CA GLY A 231 -8.18 -7.04 22.73
C GLY A 231 -8.32 -8.10 21.64
N ARG A 232 -8.47 -7.69 20.38
CA ARG A 232 -8.53 -8.60 19.23
C ARG A 232 -7.25 -9.40 19.04
N LEU A 233 -6.07 -8.79 19.27
CA LEU A 233 -4.79 -9.50 19.28
C LEU A 233 -4.73 -10.54 20.42
N ALA A 234 -5.16 -10.17 21.63
CA ALA A 234 -5.20 -11.09 22.76
C ALA A 234 -6.10 -12.31 22.46
N TYR A 235 -7.26 -12.07 21.83
CA TYR A 235 -8.22 -13.11 21.46
C TYR A 235 -7.71 -13.98 20.31
N SER A 236 -7.07 -13.38 19.29
CA SER A 236 -6.37 -14.10 18.21
C SER A 236 -5.33 -15.08 18.77
N ARG A 237 -4.49 -14.64 19.71
CA ARG A 237 -3.48 -15.50 20.35
C ARG A 237 -4.12 -16.61 21.20
N LEU A 238 -5.23 -16.33 21.87
CA LEU A 238 -5.99 -17.31 22.63
C LEU A 238 -6.54 -18.41 21.70
N LEU A 239 -7.15 -18.05 20.58
CA LEU A 239 -7.69 -19.00 19.61
C LEU A 239 -6.60 -19.90 19.00
N VAL A 240 -5.41 -19.36 18.71
CA VAL A 240 -4.28 -20.19 18.23
C VAL A 240 -3.85 -21.22 19.28
N ARG A 241 -3.80 -20.82 20.55
CA ARG A 241 -3.49 -21.73 21.66
C ARG A 241 -4.56 -22.80 21.85
N ALA A 242 -5.84 -22.40 21.78
CA ALA A 242 -6.97 -23.32 21.85
C ALA A 242 -6.93 -24.34 20.70
N ALA A 243 -6.67 -23.90 19.47
CA ALA A 243 -6.56 -24.76 18.30
C ALA A 243 -5.41 -25.78 18.44
N TRP A 244 -4.26 -25.36 18.99
CA TRP A 244 -3.15 -26.25 19.28
C TRP A 244 -3.48 -27.24 20.41
N ALA A 245 -4.11 -26.78 21.49
CA ALA A 245 -4.51 -27.62 22.61
C ALA A 245 -5.52 -28.69 22.16
N TYR A 246 -6.52 -28.30 21.37
CA TYR A 246 -7.48 -29.22 20.78
C TYR A 246 -6.81 -30.32 19.95
N GLN A 247 -5.89 -29.93 19.05
CA GLN A 247 -5.16 -30.88 18.21
C GLN A 247 -4.29 -31.85 19.02
N LYS A 248 -3.73 -31.40 20.15
CA LYS A 248 -2.77 -32.20 20.93
C LYS A 248 -3.44 -33.08 21.99
N TYR A 249 -4.53 -32.62 22.59
CA TYR A 249 -5.10 -33.23 23.80
C TYR A 249 -6.55 -33.71 23.63
N CYS A 250 -7.32 -33.12 22.73
CA CYS A 250 -8.73 -33.50 22.53
C CYS A 250 -8.92 -34.56 21.41
N ALA A 251 -7.85 -34.96 20.72
CA ALA A 251 -7.83 -36.17 19.89
C ALA A 251 -7.77 -37.40 20.82
N ARG A 252 -8.97 -37.81 21.24
CA ARG A 252 -9.34 -38.56 22.45
C ARG A 252 -8.96 -40.05 22.55
N THR A 253 -7.81 -40.51 22.06
CA THR A 253 -7.54 -41.96 22.02
C THR A 253 -6.54 -42.51 23.04
N GLN A 254 -5.97 -41.68 23.94
CA GLN A 254 -4.93 -42.15 24.88
C GLN A 254 -5.20 -41.82 26.36
N LEU A 255 -6.10 -40.89 26.69
CA LEU A 255 -6.45 -40.59 28.08
C LEU A 255 -7.51 -41.54 28.64
N ASP A 256 -8.44 -42.00 27.78
CA ASP A 256 -9.58 -42.84 28.19
C ASP A 256 -9.14 -44.23 28.71
N ASP A 257 -7.92 -44.67 28.38
CA ASP A 257 -7.32 -45.93 28.85
C ASP A 257 -6.59 -45.82 30.20
N LEU A 258 -6.45 -44.61 30.77
CA LEU A 258 -5.78 -44.36 32.04
C LEU A 258 -6.79 -44.24 33.20
N PRO A 259 -6.41 -44.58 34.45
CA PRO A 259 -7.26 -44.36 35.62
C PRO A 259 -7.66 -42.88 35.77
N GLU A 260 -8.90 -42.59 36.20
CA GLU A 260 -9.42 -41.21 36.34
C GLU A 260 -8.56 -40.29 37.23
N ASP A 261 -7.82 -40.86 38.17
CA ASP A 261 -6.96 -40.13 39.13
C ASP A 261 -5.46 -40.12 38.72
N ASP A 262 -5.14 -40.56 37.51
CA ASP A 262 -3.78 -40.51 36.96
C ASP A 262 -3.28 -39.05 36.82
N ALA A 263 -1.97 -38.83 37.03
CA ALA A 263 -1.33 -37.52 36.88
C ALA A 263 -1.56 -36.90 35.48
N ALA A 264 -1.76 -37.73 34.45
CA ALA A 264 -2.14 -37.30 33.10
C ALA A 264 -3.52 -36.61 33.06
N HIS A 265 -4.52 -37.13 33.78
CA HIS A 265 -5.84 -36.53 33.91
C HIS A 265 -5.77 -35.17 34.60
N GLN A 266 -5.02 -35.09 35.70
CA GLN A 266 -4.81 -33.82 36.42
C GLN A 266 -4.09 -32.78 35.55
N ALA A 267 -3.07 -33.19 34.81
CA ALA A 267 -2.33 -32.31 33.89
C ALA A 267 -3.20 -31.85 32.70
N CYS A 268 -4.09 -32.71 32.20
CA CYS A 268 -5.05 -32.35 31.15
C CYS A 268 -6.06 -31.33 31.69
N PHE A 269 -6.70 -31.64 32.82
CA PHE A 269 -7.63 -30.74 33.50
C PHE A 269 -7.01 -29.36 33.77
N ALA A 270 -5.77 -29.31 34.27
CA ALA A 270 -5.09 -28.05 34.55
C ALA A 270 -4.94 -27.18 33.27
N ARG A 271 -4.65 -27.80 32.13
CA ARG A 271 -4.51 -27.10 30.84
C ARG A 271 -5.84 -26.62 30.30
N GLU A 272 -6.88 -27.46 30.36
CA GLU A 272 -8.24 -27.09 29.97
C GLU A 272 -8.77 -25.95 30.84
N MET A 273 -8.66 -26.10 32.17
CA MET A 273 -9.06 -25.10 33.14
C MET A 273 -8.33 -23.76 32.92
N ALA A 274 -7.01 -23.79 32.71
CA ALA A 274 -6.25 -22.59 32.39
C ALA A 274 -6.73 -21.90 31.10
N MET A 275 -7.12 -22.66 30.07
CA MET A 275 -7.67 -22.11 28.83
C MET A 275 -9.07 -21.54 29.01
N ASP A 276 -9.92 -22.22 29.76
CA ASP A 276 -11.28 -21.75 30.04
C ASP A 276 -11.29 -20.49 30.90
N LEU A 277 -10.44 -20.42 31.93
CA LEU A 277 -10.24 -19.21 32.72
C LEU A 277 -9.80 -18.04 31.83
N CYS A 278 -8.80 -18.26 30.96
CA CYS A 278 -8.33 -17.23 30.04
C CYS A 278 -9.42 -16.79 29.04
N LYS A 279 -10.21 -17.75 28.52
CA LYS A 279 -11.28 -17.48 27.56
C LYS A 279 -12.36 -16.61 28.19
N VAL A 280 -12.92 -17.05 29.31
CA VAL A 280 -14.01 -16.34 29.99
C VAL A 280 -13.53 -14.97 30.48
N ALA A 281 -12.36 -14.87 31.11
CA ALA A 281 -11.85 -13.59 31.60
C ALA A 281 -11.57 -12.59 30.46
N LEU A 282 -11.04 -13.05 29.32
CA LEU A 282 -10.85 -12.19 28.17
C LEU A 282 -12.19 -11.71 27.60
N GLU A 283 -13.19 -12.59 27.52
CA GLU A 283 -14.52 -12.21 27.05
C GLU A 283 -15.20 -11.20 27.97
N TYR A 284 -15.08 -11.35 29.30
CA TYR A 284 -15.50 -10.31 30.26
C TYR A 284 -14.81 -8.99 29.97
N SER A 285 -13.49 -9.01 29.73
CA SER A 285 -12.73 -7.81 29.41
C SER A 285 -13.18 -7.13 28.12
N LEU A 286 -13.49 -7.90 27.08
CA LEU A 286 -13.88 -7.35 25.78
C LEU A 286 -15.33 -6.86 25.76
N GLN A 287 -16.18 -7.41 26.63
CA GLN A 287 -17.57 -7.00 26.80
C GLN A 287 -17.76 -5.90 27.86
N GLY A 288 -16.70 -5.50 28.58
CA GLY A 288 -16.78 -4.50 29.64
C GLY A 288 -17.50 -4.98 30.90
N LEU A 289 -17.51 -6.29 31.17
CA LEU A 289 -18.24 -6.90 32.28
C LEU A 289 -17.43 -6.89 33.58
N ALA A 290 -18.12 -6.61 34.70
CA ALA A 290 -17.60 -6.72 36.07
C ALA A 290 -16.25 -6.00 36.33
N GLY A 291 -16.00 -4.91 35.59
CA GLY A 291 -14.76 -4.12 35.69
C GLY A 291 -13.51 -4.84 35.18
N VAL A 292 -13.63 -6.01 34.55
CA VAL A 292 -12.49 -6.79 34.07
C VAL A 292 -11.80 -6.04 32.94
N THR A 293 -10.48 -5.84 33.07
CA THR A 293 -9.66 -5.13 32.09
C THR A 293 -8.67 -6.07 31.41
N LEU A 294 -8.07 -5.64 30.30
CA LEU A 294 -6.98 -6.38 29.66
C LEU A 294 -5.78 -6.56 30.60
N LYS A 295 -5.51 -5.60 31.50
CA LYS A 295 -4.48 -5.71 32.54
C LYS A 295 -4.80 -6.86 33.49
N GLY A 296 -6.04 -6.94 33.98
CA GLY A 296 -6.52 -8.07 34.79
C GLY A 296 -6.39 -9.41 34.06
N TYR A 297 -6.85 -9.48 32.81
CA TYR A 297 -6.68 -10.67 31.97
C TYR A 297 -5.21 -11.09 31.82
N TYR A 298 -4.28 -10.15 31.59
CA TYR A 298 -2.86 -10.48 31.45
C TYR A 298 -2.24 -11.00 32.75
N ARG A 299 -2.67 -10.49 33.92
CA ARG A 299 -2.28 -11.04 35.23
C ARG A 299 -2.75 -12.49 35.39
N LEU A 300 -4.02 -12.79 35.10
CA LEU A 300 -4.53 -14.17 35.08
C LEU A 300 -3.76 -15.05 34.07
N ARG A 301 -3.56 -14.58 32.84
CA ARG A 301 -2.86 -15.33 31.79
C ARG A 301 -1.43 -15.68 32.20
N ALA A 302 -0.76 -14.80 32.95
CA ALA A 302 0.54 -15.08 33.52
C ALA A 302 0.45 -16.09 34.68
N ALA A 303 -0.50 -15.92 35.61
CA ALA A 303 -0.70 -16.81 36.75
C ALA A 303 -0.95 -18.28 36.34
N VAL A 304 -1.64 -18.51 35.22
CA VAL A 304 -1.97 -19.87 34.74
C VAL A 304 -0.86 -20.52 33.91
N ARG A 305 0.31 -19.89 33.75
CA ARG A 305 1.42 -20.50 32.99
C ARG A 305 1.96 -21.74 33.71
N THR A 306 2.36 -22.74 32.94
CA THR A 306 2.84 -24.02 33.46
C THR A 306 4.05 -23.85 34.38
N TYR A 307 5.10 -23.15 33.91
CA TYR A 307 6.33 -22.94 34.67
C TYR A 307 6.25 -21.69 35.55
N ALA A 308 6.60 -21.83 36.83
CA ALA A 308 6.59 -20.75 37.81
C ALA A 308 7.47 -19.56 37.40
N THR A 309 8.63 -19.82 36.79
CA THR A 309 9.54 -18.78 36.24
C THR A 309 8.84 -17.86 35.24
N HIS A 310 7.80 -18.35 34.55
CA HIS A 310 7.07 -17.57 33.56
C HIS A 310 5.82 -16.87 34.14
N ARG A 311 5.45 -17.11 35.40
CA ARG A 311 4.27 -16.52 36.06
C ARG A 311 4.58 -15.13 36.60
N HIS A 312 5.14 -14.26 35.77
CA HIS A 312 5.50 -12.90 36.16
C HIS A 312 4.89 -11.88 35.20
N VAL A 313 4.53 -10.72 35.74
CA VAL A 313 4.15 -9.52 34.97
C VAL A 313 4.97 -8.37 35.53
N GLN A 314 5.79 -7.72 34.69
CA GLN A 314 6.66 -6.62 35.11
C GLN A 314 7.58 -6.98 36.31
N GLY A 315 8.04 -8.23 36.38
CA GLY A 315 8.88 -8.73 37.49
C GLY A 315 8.10 -9.22 38.71
N GLU A 316 6.82 -8.90 38.85
CA GLU A 316 5.99 -9.36 39.96
C GLU A 316 5.48 -10.79 39.74
N PRO A 317 5.57 -11.69 40.73
CA PRO A 317 5.01 -13.04 40.64
C PRO A 317 3.48 -12.99 40.69
N MET A 318 2.82 -13.72 39.79
CA MET A 318 1.37 -13.83 39.72
C MET A 318 0.90 -15.13 40.37
N VAL A 319 -0.02 -15.00 41.33
CA VAL A 319 -0.39 -16.07 42.27
C VAL A 319 -1.90 -16.31 42.33
N PHE A 320 -2.27 -17.45 42.90
CA PHE A 320 -3.64 -17.77 43.32
C PHE A 320 -3.69 -17.82 44.85
N ARG A 321 -4.77 -17.29 45.44
CA ARG A 321 -5.11 -17.44 46.85
C ARG A 321 -6.56 -17.88 46.98
N ARG A 322 -6.90 -18.67 47.99
CA ARG A 322 -8.30 -19.01 48.28
C ARG A 322 -8.97 -17.83 48.98
N LEU A 323 -10.22 -17.51 48.61
CA LEU A 323 -10.98 -16.48 49.32
C LEU A 323 -11.34 -16.96 50.73
N ALA A 324 -11.38 -16.03 51.69
CA ALA A 324 -11.68 -16.38 53.09
C ALA A 324 -13.12 -16.91 53.28
N ASP A 325 -14.05 -16.52 52.40
CA ASP A 325 -15.43 -17.01 52.36
C ASP A 325 -15.56 -18.36 51.61
N GLU A 326 -14.44 -18.94 51.19
CA GLU A 326 -14.35 -20.17 50.39
C GLU A 326 -15.14 -20.16 49.06
N SER A 327 -15.63 -19.00 48.62
CA SER A 327 -16.46 -18.87 47.42
C SER A 327 -15.68 -19.02 46.10
N GLY A 328 -14.34 -19.07 46.19
CA GLY A 328 -13.46 -19.21 45.03
C GLY A 328 -12.04 -18.72 45.29
N TYR A 329 -11.47 -18.05 44.29
CA TYR A 329 -10.04 -17.72 44.24
C TYR A 329 -9.79 -16.26 43.92
N LEU A 330 -8.75 -15.70 44.52
CA LEU A 330 -8.16 -14.41 44.18
C LEU A 330 -6.91 -14.62 43.32
N ILE A 331 -6.82 -13.89 42.21
CA ILE A 331 -5.74 -14.00 41.23
C ILE A 331 -5.13 -12.62 41.00
N GLY A 332 -3.81 -12.49 41.18
CA GLY A 332 -3.12 -11.23 41.01
C GLY A 332 -1.67 -11.29 41.43
N ALA A 333 -1.10 -10.15 41.83
CA ALA A 333 0.28 -10.06 42.28
C ALA A 333 0.51 -10.87 43.57
N GLY A 334 1.75 -11.26 43.83
CA GLY A 334 2.13 -11.90 45.10
C GLY A 334 2.07 -10.93 46.28
N SER A 335 2.35 -9.64 46.03
CA SER A 335 2.27 -8.55 46.99
C SER A 335 0.82 -8.06 47.17
N ASP A 336 0.48 -7.55 48.35
CA ASP A 336 -0.84 -6.97 48.66
C ASP A 336 -0.99 -5.52 48.14
N GLU A 337 -0.30 -5.21 47.04
CA GLU A 337 -0.35 -3.90 46.41
C GLU A 337 -1.71 -3.61 45.77
N VAL A 338 -1.92 -2.33 45.47
CA VAL A 338 -3.07 -1.87 44.70
C VAL A 338 -3.16 -2.64 43.38
N GLY A 339 -4.36 -3.10 43.05
CA GLY A 339 -4.67 -4.04 41.97
C GLY A 339 -4.28 -3.59 40.54
N PRO A 340 -4.80 -4.28 39.51
CA PRO A 340 -6.03 -5.05 39.53
C PRO A 340 -5.85 -6.50 40.01
N TRP A 341 -6.81 -6.96 40.82
CA TRP A 341 -6.99 -8.35 41.22
C TRP A 341 -8.22 -8.92 40.54
N LEU A 342 -8.18 -10.19 40.14
CA LEU A 342 -9.33 -10.92 39.62
C LEU A 342 -9.85 -11.89 40.69
N VAL A 343 -11.10 -11.68 41.07
CA VAL A 343 -11.85 -12.60 41.93
C VAL A 343 -12.59 -13.57 41.01
N PHE A 344 -12.31 -14.86 41.15
CA PHE A 344 -12.91 -15.96 40.40
C PHE A 344 -13.82 -16.78 41.31
N ARG A 345 -15.13 -16.77 41.06
CA ARG A 345 -16.16 -17.51 41.80
C ARG A 345 -16.91 -18.46 40.85
N PRO A 346 -16.48 -19.73 40.70
CA PRO A 346 -17.03 -20.61 39.68
C PRO A 346 -18.54 -20.88 39.83
N TRP A 347 -19.06 -20.81 41.06
CA TRP A 347 -20.46 -21.08 41.40
C TRP A 347 -21.37 -19.85 41.39
N SER A 348 -20.82 -18.65 41.16
CA SER A 348 -21.58 -17.41 41.06
C SER A 348 -22.09 -17.19 39.64
N ALA A 349 -23.25 -16.55 39.48
CA ALA A 349 -23.73 -16.08 38.18
C ALA A 349 -22.72 -15.08 37.54
N GLN A 350 -22.14 -14.21 38.36
CA GLN A 350 -20.99 -13.40 37.96
C GLN A 350 -19.70 -14.11 38.37
N VAL A 351 -19.07 -14.77 37.41
CA VAL A 351 -17.94 -15.67 37.64
C VAL A 351 -16.64 -14.92 37.90
N PHE A 352 -16.45 -13.77 37.24
CA PHE A 352 -15.30 -12.89 37.45
C PHE A 352 -15.73 -11.52 37.94
N GLN A 353 -14.90 -10.94 38.80
CA GLN A 353 -14.95 -9.53 39.18
C GLN A 353 -13.53 -9.00 39.30
N GLN A 354 -13.27 -7.80 38.78
CA GLN A 354 -12.01 -7.11 39.03
C GLN A 354 -12.15 -6.13 40.20
N VAL A 355 -11.19 -6.16 41.11
CA VAL A 355 -11.13 -5.27 42.27
C VAL A 355 -9.74 -4.63 42.39
N MET A 356 -9.69 -3.41 42.92
CA MET A 356 -8.43 -2.70 43.14
C MET A 356 -7.83 -3.02 44.52
N THR A 357 -8.66 -3.35 45.49
CA THR A 357 -8.23 -3.78 46.83
C THR A 357 -8.48 -5.27 46.96
N ALA A 358 -7.45 -6.02 47.37
CA ALA A 358 -7.55 -7.46 47.58
C ALA A 358 -8.58 -7.76 48.68
N PRO A 359 -9.60 -8.61 48.42
CA PRO A 359 -10.49 -9.11 49.47
C PRO A 359 -9.73 -10.06 50.41
N ALA A 360 -10.31 -10.33 51.58
CA ALA A 360 -9.77 -11.29 52.53
C ALA A 360 -9.53 -12.65 51.84
N SER A 361 -8.30 -13.13 51.89
CA SER A 361 -7.85 -14.35 51.22
C SER A 361 -6.77 -15.05 52.04
N GLY A 362 -6.65 -16.37 51.87
CA GLY A 362 -5.66 -17.21 52.54
C GLY A 362 -4.27 -17.12 51.90
N ALA A 363 -3.40 -18.08 52.25
CA ALA A 363 -2.05 -18.17 51.73
C ALA A 363 -2.01 -18.43 50.20
N VAL A 364 -0.84 -18.14 49.61
CA VAL A 364 -0.57 -18.44 48.20
C VAL A 364 -0.60 -19.94 47.95
N LEU A 365 -1.36 -20.35 46.93
CA LEU A 365 -1.49 -21.73 46.51
C LEU A 365 -0.30 -22.14 45.63
N SER A 366 0.46 -23.16 46.05
CA SER A 366 1.57 -23.72 45.28
C SER A 366 1.08 -24.49 44.03
N GLN A 367 -0.05 -25.20 44.16
CA GLN A 367 -0.66 -26.01 43.10
C GLN A 367 -2.17 -25.74 42.96
N PRO A 368 -2.59 -24.54 42.49
CA PRO A 368 -4.00 -24.16 42.46
C PRO A 368 -4.88 -25.10 41.61
N PHE A 369 -4.35 -25.63 40.52
CA PHE A 369 -5.10 -26.56 39.66
C PHE A 369 -5.24 -27.97 40.25
N ALA A 370 -4.33 -28.38 41.15
CA ALA A 370 -4.48 -29.63 41.89
C ALA A 370 -5.68 -29.55 42.83
N GLU A 371 -5.81 -28.43 43.54
CA GLU A 371 -6.94 -28.17 44.40
C GLU A 371 -8.27 -28.11 43.61
N MET A 372 -8.29 -27.39 42.47
CA MET A 372 -9.47 -27.36 41.60
C MET A 372 -9.84 -28.74 41.05
N PHE A 373 -8.86 -29.61 40.78
CA PHE A 373 -9.09 -30.97 40.28
C PHE A 373 -9.83 -31.85 41.29
N LEU A 374 -9.63 -31.64 42.60
CA LEU A 374 -10.38 -32.36 43.65
C LEU A 374 -11.88 -32.07 43.58
N THR A 375 -12.25 -30.86 43.14
CA THR A 375 -13.66 -30.42 43.01
C THR A 375 -14.21 -30.54 41.58
N ARG A 376 -13.48 -31.19 40.66
CA ARG A 376 -13.77 -31.22 39.22
C ARG A 376 -15.23 -31.58 38.89
N LYS A 377 -15.82 -32.56 39.57
CA LYS A 377 -17.22 -33.00 39.34
C LYS A 377 -18.23 -31.88 39.64
N MET A 378 -18.05 -31.15 40.75
CA MET A 378 -18.89 -29.99 41.08
C MET A 378 -18.65 -28.82 40.12
N LEU A 379 -17.39 -28.64 39.70
CA LEU A 379 -16.99 -27.58 38.79
C LEU A 379 -17.60 -27.77 37.39
N LEU A 380 -17.79 -29.03 36.95
CA LEU A 380 -18.51 -29.35 35.70
C LEU A 380 -19.97 -28.87 35.69
N ALA A 381 -20.65 -28.86 36.84
CA ALA A 381 -22.02 -28.38 36.99
C ALA A 381 -22.12 -26.87 37.29
N SER A 382 -20.99 -26.15 37.32
CA SER A 382 -20.96 -24.74 37.72
C SER A 382 -21.42 -23.77 36.62
N PRO A 383 -21.95 -22.58 36.97
CA PRO A 383 -22.18 -21.48 36.03
C PRO A 383 -20.97 -21.15 35.16
N PHE A 384 -19.76 -21.23 35.71
CA PHE A 384 -18.53 -21.07 34.93
C PHE A 384 -18.44 -22.07 33.77
N LYS A 385 -18.69 -23.36 34.00
CA LYS A 385 -18.66 -24.36 32.92
C LYS A 385 -19.84 -24.22 31.97
N ALA A 386 -21.02 -23.87 32.46
CA ALA A 386 -22.15 -23.53 31.57
C ALA A 386 -21.77 -22.41 30.58
N GLN A 387 -21.10 -21.35 31.05
CA GLN A 387 -20.63 -20.27 30.19
C GLN A 387 -19.56 -20.73 29.18
N VAL A 388 -18.63 -21.60 29.58
CA VAL A 388 -17.64 -22.19 28.67
C VAL A 388 -18.30 -23.02 27.56
N THR A 389 -19.30 -23.83 27.92
CA THR A 389 -20.01 -24.74 27.01
C THR A 389 -20.93 -24.00 26.04
N GLN A 390 -21.70 -23.02 26.51
CA GLN A 390 -22.47 -22.12 25.63
C GLN A 390 -21.55 -21.44 24.62
N ASN A 391 -20.38 -21.00 25.08
CA ASN A 391 -19.35 -20.43 24.24
C ASN A 391 -18.68 -21.42 23.26
N ALA A 392 -18.90 -22.73 23.37
CA ALA A 392 -18.35 -23.74 22.47
C ALA A 392 -19.29 -24.09 21.31
N GLN A 393 -20.60 -23.83 21.45
CA GLN A 393 -21.63 -24.12 20.44
C GLN A 393 -21.61 -23.18 19.22
N VAL A 394 -20.67 -22.22 19.18
CA VAL A 394 -20.54 -21.27 18.07
C VAL A 394 -19.73 -21.93 16.95
N PRO A 395 -20.22 -22.04 15.70
CA PRO A 395 -19.59 -22.84 14.64
C PRO A 395 -18.11 -22.53 14.38
N TRP A 396 -17.70 -21.27 14.47
CA TRP A 396 -16.29 -20.88 14.22
C TRP A 396 -15.36 -21.10 15.43
N ARG A 397 -15.92 -21.49 16.58
CA ARG A 397 -15.18 -21.89 17.77
C ARG A 397 -15.02 -23.41 17.85
N ASP A 398 -15.69 -24.15 16.98
CA ASP A 398 -15.56 -25.59 16.88
C ASP A 398 -14.66 -25.96 15.68
N GLY A 399 -13.54 -26.63 15.98
CA GLY A 399 -12.57 -27.05 14.98
C GLY A 399 -11.35 -26.13 14.76
N VAL A 400 -10.19 -26.78 14.63
CA VAL A 400 -8.86 -26.15 14.49
C VAL A 400 -8.78 -25.16 13.32
N ARG A 401 -9.46 -25.45 12.19
CA ARG A 401 -9.40 -24.61 10.98
C ARG A 401 -10.12 -23.28 11.20
N TRP A 402 -11.33 -23.30 11.77
CA TRP A 402 -12.09 -22.10 12.06
C TRP A 402 -11.41 -21.21 13.10
N MET A 403 -10.91 -21.79 14.19
CA MET A 403 -10.19 -21.03 15.22
C MET A 403 -9.00 -20.27 14.63
N ARG A 404 -8.23 -20.90 13.72
CA ARG A 404 -7.11 -20.23 13.05
C ARG A 404 -7.56 -19.17 12.06
N GLN A 405 -8.65 -19.42 11.32
CA GLN A 405 -9.22 -18.45 10.39
C GLN A 405 -9.71 -17.19 11.12
N VAL A 406 -10.49 -17.35 12.18
CA VAL A 406 -10.94 -16.22 13.01
C VAL A 406 -9.75 -15.54 13.67
N ALA A 407 -8.77 -16.29 14.18
CA ALA A 407 -7.55 -15.71 14.72
C ALA A 407 -6.84 -14.81 13.71
N LEU A 408 -6.77 -15.19 12.43
CA LEU A 408 -6.21 -14.36 11.38
C LEU A 408 -7.07 -13.11 11.14
N LEU A 409 -8.38 -13.26 10.95
CA LEU A 409 -9.30 -12.14 10.68
C LEU A 409 -9.30 -11.05 11.76
N LEU A 410 -9.07 -11.41 13.02
CA LEU A 410 -9.05 -10.46 14.14
C LEU A 410 -7.86 -9.49 14.09
N VAL A 411 -6.76 -9.89 13.45
CA VAL A 411 -5.51 -9.11 13.36
C VAL A 411 -5.19 -8.65 11.94
N TYR A 412 -5.80 -9.29 10.94
CA TYR A 412 -5.66 -8.92 9.54
C TYR A 412 -6.55 -7.70 9.21
N PRO A 413 -6.02 -6.62 8.61
CA PRO A 413 -6.82 -5.45 8.26
C PRO A 413 -7.96 -5.81 7.29
N ALA A 414 -9.08 -5.09 7.38
CA ALA A 414 -10.16 -5.22 6.42
C ALA A 414 -9.78 -4.58 5.10
N ARG A 415 -10.24 -5.18 4.00
CA ARG A 415 -10.09 -4.58 2.68
C ARG A 415 -10.90 -3.27 2.63
N PRO A 416 -10.29 -2.13 2.26
CA PRO A 416 -11.04 -0.89 2.09
C PRO A 416 -12.05 -1.02 0.93
N GLN A 417 -13.17 -0.29 1.02
CA GLN A 417 -14.12 -0.16 -0.09
C GLN A 417 -13.47 0.70 -1.18
N GLY A 418 -13.28 0.15 -2.38
CA GLY A 418 -12.61 0.82 -3.51
C GLY A 418 -11.64 -0.09 -4.26
N GLN A 419 -11.18 0.36 -5.44
CA GLN A 419 -10.17 -0.36 -6.23
C GLN A 419 -8.80 -0.28 -5.53
N GLU A 420 -8.15 -1.43 -5.38
CA GLU A 420 -6.73 -1.45 -5.01
C GLU A 420 -5.95 -0.83 -6.18
N PRO A 421 -5.02 0.11 -5.95
CA PRO A 421 -4.30 0.75 -7.04
C PRO A 421 -3.67 -0.32 -7.95
N ALA A 422 -3.95 -0.22 -9.25
CA ALA A 422 -3.61 -1.21 -10.26
C ALA A 422 -2.09 -1.36 -10.52
N SER A 423 -1.23 -0.65 -9.78
CA SER A 423 0.21 -0.67 -10.01
C SER A 423 0.92 -1.59 -9.01
N PRO A 424 1.65 -2.62 -9.49
CA PRO A 424 2.55 -3.40 -8.67
C PRO A 424 3.79 -2.55 -8.37
N HIS A 425 3.66 -1.70 -7.36
CA HIS A 425 4.73 -0.96 -6.67
C HIS A 425 5.52 0.08 -7.49
N PRO A 426 5.57 1.36 -7.06
CA PRO A 426 6.65 2.23 -7.51
C PRO A 426 7.99 1.61 -7.07
N ARG A 427 8.91 1.38 -8.02
CA ARG A 427 10.26 0.81 -7.77
C ARG A 427 11.22 1.76 -7.02
N VAL A 428 10.71 2.83 -6.43
CA VAL A 428 11.54 3.80 -5.72
C VAL A 428 11.80 3.29 -4.32
N LYS A 429 13.06 2.95 -4.04
CA LYS A 429 13.52 2.51 -2.74
C LYS A 429 13.28 3.60 -1.70
N ARG A 430 12.44 3.32 -0.69
CA ARG A 430 12.09 4.23 0.42
C ARG A 430 12.98 4.04 1.64
N LEU A 431 13.61 2.88 1.81
CA LEU A 431 14.54 2.62 2.90
C LEU A 431 15.99 2.93 2.51
N ASP A 432 16.68 3.61 3.40
CA ASP A 432 18.13 3.54 3.51
C ASP A 432 18.48 2.58 4.66
N ALA A 433 19.04 1.44 4.32
CA ALA A 433 19.35 0.36 5.25
C ALA A 433 20.85 0.04 5.34
N ALA A 434 21.72 0.89 4.77
CA ALA A 434 23.17 0.63 4.69
C ALA A 434 23.81 0.34 6.05
N TRP A 435 23.32 1.01 7.10
CA TRP A 435 23.82 0.89 8.48
C TRP A 435 22.83 0.23 9.43
N ALA A 436 21.74 -0.34 8.89
CA ALA A 436 20.71 -0.97 9.70
C ALA A 436 21.10 -2.40 10.06
N GLY A 437 20.70 -2.86 11.25
CA GLY A 437 20.82 -4.24 11.68
C GLY A 437 19.83 -4.57 12.80
N ALA A 438 19.11 -5.69 12.70
CA ALA A 438 18.20 -6.15 13.74
C ALA A 438 18.96 -6.68 14.96
N ARG A 439 20.22 -7.07 14.75
CA ARG A 439 21.19 -7.40 15.80
C ARG A 439 21.84 -6.12 16.33
N GLN A 440 22.24 -6.16 17.59
CA GLN A 440 23.07 -5.11 18.20
C GLN A 440 24.56 -5.21 17.78
N VAL A 441 24.84 -5.73 16.58
CA VAL A 441 26.19 -5.92 16.05
C VAL A 441 26.18 -5.54 14.57
N LEU A 442 27.22 -4.82 14.13
CA LEU A 442 27.41 -4.49 12.72
C LEU A 442 27.84 -5.73 11.94
N SER A 443 27.33 -5.86 10.71
CA SER A 443 27.78 -6.87 9.75
C SER A 443 29.25 -6.66 9.36
N ALA A 444 29.95 -7.70 8.93
CA ALA A 444 31.34 -7.61 8.47
C ALA A 444 31.53 -6.57 7.35
N VAL A 445 30.56 -6.48 6.44
CA VAL A 445 30.54 -5.44 5.38
C VAL A 445 30.41 -4.04 5.98
N GLN A 446 29.52 -3.86 6.96
CA GLN A 446 29.35 -2.57 7.65
C GLN A 446 30.60 -2.18 8.45
N GLN A 447 31.24 -3.12 9.13
CA GLN A 447 32.48 -2.88 9.86
C GLN A 447 33.60 -2.43 8.92
N HIS A 448 33.76 -3.11 7.78
CA HIS A 448 34.73 -2.73 6.77
C HIS A 448 34.44 -1.34 6.18
N GLN A 449 33.17 -1.05 5.87
CA GLN A 449 32.75 0.28 5.41
C GLN A 449 33.04 1.36 6.45
N LEU A 450 32.83 1.08 7.75
CA LEU A 450 33.02 2.04 8.83
C LEU A 450 34.51 2.34 9.01
N ALA A 451 35.34 1.30 8.98
CA ALA A 451 36.79 1.42 9.07
C ALA A 451 37.40 2.18 7.88
N ALA A 452 36.73 2.18 6.72
CA ALA A 452 37.17 2.91 5.53
C ALA A 452 36.80 4.41 5.56
N ILE A 453 35.96 4.86 6.50
CA ILE A 453 35.64 6.27 6.66
C ILE A 453 36.85 6.99 7.25
N ALA A 454 37.31 8.05 6.58
CA ALA A 454 38.40 8.86 7.09
C ALA A 454 38.06 9.41 8.49
N HIS A 455 39.00 9.28 9.41
CA HIS A 455 38.83 9.67 10.80
C HIS A 455 39.81 10.78 11.20
N PRO A 456 39.54 11.52 12.29
CA PRO A 456 40.50 12.49 12.81
C PRO A 456 41.83 11.81 13.19
N SER A 457 42.87 12.63 13.38
CA SER A 457 44.16 12.13 13.87
C SER A 457 44.20 11.96 15.40
N LYS A 458 43.31 12.66 16.12
CA LYS A 458 43.14 12.62 17.58
C LYS A 458 41.68 12.86 17.93
N VAL A 459 41.28 12.40 19.12
CA VAL A 459 39.90 12.51 19.61
C VAL A 459 39.47 13.94 19.94
N GLY A 460 40.36 14.74 20.54
CA GLY A 460 40.05 16.07 21.07
C GLY A 460 39.47 16.08 22.49
N GLU A 461 38.92 17.21 22.92
CA GLU A 461 38.40 17.43 24.28
C GLU A 461 36.96 16.98 24.42
N MET A 462 36.60 16.32 25.53
CA MET A 462 35.24 15.83 25.76
C MET A 462 34.28 16.98 26.14
N ILE A 463 33.09 16.97 25.56
CA ILE A 463 32.01 17.90 25.89
C ILE A 463 31.22 17.36 27.08
N HIS A 464 31.12 18.13 28.16
CA HIS A 464 30.51 17.68 29.41
C HIS A 464 29.05 18.13 29.61
N GLU A 465 28.55 19.06 28.80
CA GLU A 465 27.23 19.67 28.95
C GLU A 465 26.54 19.97 27.61
N GLY A 466 25.25 20.29 27.68
CA GLY A 466 24.42 20.59 26.50
C GLY A 466 24.07 19.36 25.64
N GLY A 467 23.48 19.62 24.46
CA GLY A 467 23.00 18.56 23.56
C GLY A 467 24.11 17.72 22.91
N HIS A 468 25.37 18.11 23.05
CA HIS A 468 26.54 17.38 22.54
C HIS A 468 27.33 16.66 23.65
N LYS A 469 26.80 16.62 24.88
CA LYS A 469 27.43 15.93 26.01
C LYS A 469 27.85 14.52 25.62
N GLY A 470 29.11 14.17 25.88
CA GLY A 470 29.72 12.87 25.58
C GLY A 470 30.39 12.77 24.21
N LEU A 471 30.16 13.71 23.29
CA LEU A 471 31.00 13.87 22.10
C LEU A 471 32.28 14.63 22.45
N HIS A 472 33.24 14.61 21.53
CA HIS A 472 34.48 15.37 21.64
C HIS A 472 34.52 16.51 20.62
N LEU A 473 35.32 17.54 20.91
CA LEU A 473 35.59 18.66 20.03
C LEU A 473 37.05 18.60 19.55
N PHE A 474 37.26 18.57 18.24
CA PHE A 474 38.58 18.59 17.60
C PHE A 474 38.52 19.41 16.31
N ASP A 475 39.41 20.39 16.16
CA ASP A 475 39.48 21.30 14.99
C ASP A 475 38.11 21.91 14.59
N ASN A 476 37.34 22.38 15.58
CA ASN A 476 35.96 22.88 15.43
C ASN A 476 34.95 21.87 14.85
N GLY A 477 35.30 20.58 14.79
CA GLY A 477 34.41 19.48 14.43
C GLY A 477 33.99 18.67 15.65
N LEU A 478 32.77 18.13 15.60
CA LEU A 478 32.33 17.13 16.58
C LEU A 478 32.96 15.78 16.25
N VAL A 479 33.36 15.05 17.28
CA VAL A 479 34.00 13.74 17.17
C VAL A 479 33.27 12.74 18.06
N TYR A 480 32.87 11.62 17.47
CA TYR A 480 32.37 10.45 18.17
C TYR A 480 33.52 9.49 18.41
N ASN A 481 33.74 9.11 19.67
CA ASN A 481 34.82 8.21 20.08
C ASN A 481 34.26 6.95 20.72
N LYS A 482 34.54 5.78 20.15
CA LYS A 482 34.14 4.48 20.69
C LYS A 482 35.17 3.40 20.34
N ASP A 483 35.52 2.59 21.33
CA ASP A 483 36.40 1.42 21.17
C ASP A 483 37.71 1.76 20.43
N GLU A 484 38.38 2.84 20.86
CA GLU A 484 39.64 3.38 20.29
C GLU A 484 39.53 3.94 18.85
N ASN A 485 38.36 3.86 18.22
CA ASN A 485 38.07 4.52 16.95
C ASN A 485 37.34 5.84 17.18
N HIS A 486 37.68 6.84 16.40
CA HIS A 486 37.07 8.16 16.51
C HIS A 486 36.69 8.67 15.12
N PHE A 487 35.54 9.32 14.98
CA PHE A 487 35.00 9.74 13.69
C PHE A 487 34.44 11.16 13.77
N TYR A 488 34.55 11.93 12.69
CA TYR A 488 33.85 13.21 12.62
C TYR A 488 32.33 13.01 12.59
N VAL A 489 31.60 13.95 13.18
CA VAL A 489 30.14 13.94 13.29
C VAL A 489 29.57 15.23 12.70
N LEU A 490 28.65 15.07 11.76
CA LEU A 490 27.79 16.13 11.27
C LEU A 490 26.53 16.21 12.15
N SER A 491 26.32 17.36 12.78
CA SER A 491 25.07 17.69 13.48
C SER A 491 24.20 18.56 12.57
N HIS A 492 22.97 18.13 12.31
CA HIS A 492 21.99 18.89 11.55
C HIS A 492 20.59 18.77 12.17
N ILE A 493 19.76 19.81 12.00
CA ILE A 493 18.40 19.79 12.55
C ILE A 493 17.45 19.22 11.51
N ARG A 494 16.75 18.16 11.90
CA ARG A 494 15.58 17.66 11.16
C ARG A 494 14.38 18.52 11.52
N ILE A 495 13.84 19.21 10.52
CA ILE A 495 12.64 20.05 10.64
C ILE A 495 11.45 19.32 10.02
N SER A 496 10.33 19.26 10.75
CA SER A 496 9.01 18.98 10.19
C SER A 496 8.07 20.13 10.52
N PRO A 497 7.66 20.95 9.52
CA PRO A 497 6.85 22.14 9.77
C PRO A 497 5.42 21.80 10.24
N VAL A 498 4.91 20.62 9.89
CA VAL A 498 3.53 20.19 10.20
C VAL A 498 3.41 19.64 11.63
N PHE A 499 4.51 19.06 12.14
CA PHE A 499 4.55 18.43 13.46
C PHE A 499 5.39 19.22 14.47
N ASN A 500 5.93 20.38 14.08
CA ASN A 500 6.88 21.17 14.88
C ASN A 500 8.04 20.33 15.45
N ILE A 501 8.47 19.31 14.70
CA ILE A 501 9.59 18.45 15.11
C ILE A 501 10.86 19.16 14.68
N ASN A 502 11.65 19.61 15.66
CA ASN A 502 13.01 20.10 15.49
C ASN A 502 13.95 19.20 16.29
N SER A 503 14.40 18.12 15.67
CA SER A 503 15.27 17.14 16.34
C SER A 503 16.66 17.17 15.71
N PRO A 504 17.73 17.32 16.51
CA PRO A 504 19.08 17.19 16.00
C PRO A 504 19.31 15.74 15.56
N VAL A 505 20.01 15.59 14.45
CA VAL A 505 20.45 14.32 13.88
C VAL A 505 21.96 14.39 13.76
N TYR A 506 22.60 13.34 14.25
CA TYR A 506 24.05 13.21 14.30
C TYR A 506 24.45 12.07 13.37
N GLN A 507 25.35 12.35 12.44
CA GLN A 507 25.79 11.38 11.46
C GLN A 507 27.30 11.35 11.37
N VAL A 508 27.89 10.15 11.38
CA VAL A 508 29.32 9.95 11.12
C VAL A 508 29.66 10.37 9.70
N VAL A 509 30.78 11.07 9.53
CA VAL A 509 31.24 11.59 8.23
C VAL A 509 32.76 11.49 8.08
N ASP A 510 33.24 11.50 6.84
CA ASP A 510 34.68 11.50 6.55
C ASP A 510 35.38 12.81 6.92
N ARG A 511 34.65 13.93 6.91
CA ARG A 511 35.16 15.26 7.23
C ARG A 511 34.04 16.18 7.74
N PRO A 512 34.34 17.14 8.63
CA PRO A 512 33.32 17.99 9.22
C PRO A 512 32.79 19.06 8.25
N GLN A 513 33.62 19.55 7.32
CA GLN A 513 33.19 20.52 6.30
C GLN A 513 32.98 19.84 4.95
N LYS A 514 31.75 19.91 4.40
CA LYS A 514 31.34 19.31 3.12
C LYS A 514 31.66 17.81 3.03
N PRO A 515 30.97 16.97 3.81
CA PRO A 515 31.21 15.53 3.81
C PRO A 515 30.99 14.92 2.42
N VAL A 516 31.84 13.98 2.05
CA VAL A 516 31.72 13.22 0.79
C VAL A 516 31.22 11.80 1.08
N THR A 517 31.69 11.20 2.16
CA THR A 517 31.26 9.87 2.60
C THR A 517 30.45 10.02 3.87
N LEU A 518 29.22 9.50 3.84
CA LEU A 518 28.30 9.48 4.97
C LEU A 518 28.31 8.10 5.62
N GLY A 519 28.59 8.08 6.92
CA GLY A 519 28.53 6.91 7.78
C GLY A 519 27.17 6.75 8.48
N PRO A 520 27.14 5.92 9.54
CA PRO A 520 25.92 5.68 10.31
C PRO A 520 25.46 6.92 11.08
N ASP A 521 24.16 6.99 11.36
CA ASP A 521 23.63 7.92 12.37
C ASP A 521 24.05 7.43 13.77
N ILE A 522 24.23 8.36 14.69
CA ILE A 522 24.49 8.08 16.11
C ILE A 522 23.42 8.73 16.98
N ILE A 523 23.19 8.17 18.16
CA ILE A 523 22.21 8.65 19.13
C ILE A 523 22.78 8.57 20.54
N SER A 524 22.48 9.57 21.37
CA SER A 524 22.83 9.60 22.79
C SER A 524 21.69 9.07 23.65
N ASP A 525 22.03 8.42 24.76
CA ASP A 525 21.11 8.21 25.88
C ASP A 525 21.07 9.42 26.83
N ASP A 526 20.25 9.32 27.89
CA ASP A 526 20.10 10.38 28.90
C ASP A 526 21.39 10.61 29.73
N GLN A 527 22.34 9.67 29.70
CA GLN A 527 23.62 9.79 30.37
C GLN A 527 24.67 10.49 29.48
N GLY A 528 24.37 10.70 28.20
CA GLY A 528 25.31 11.21 27.20
C GLY A 528 26.20 10.13 26.60
N GLN A 529 25.84 8.85 26.71
CA GLN A 529 26.52 7.77 26.01
C GLN A 529 25.99 7.66 24.59
N TRP A 530 26.91 7.75 23.62
CA TRP A 530 26.59 7.69 22.20
C TRP A 530 26.76 6.28 21.66
N ASP A 531 25.82 5.84 20.83
CA ASP A 531 25.96 4.60 20.06
C ASP A 531 25.46 4.77 18.63
N ILE A 532 25.92 3.89 17.75
CA ILE A 532 25.44 3.78 16.37
C ILE A 532 23.96 3.40 16.36
N ARG A 533 23.16 4.22 15.70
CA ARG A 533 21.75 3.97 15.47
C ARG A 533 21.60 2.96 14.33
N ARG A 534 21.13 1.75 14.66
CA ARG A 534 21.02 0.60 13.75
C ARG A 534 19.63 0.41 13.12
N VAL A 535 18.83 1.48 13.02
CA VAL A 535 17.51 1.43 12.38
C VAL A 535 17.61 1.95 10.94
N PRO A 536 16.86 1.38 9.99
CA PRO A 536 16.84 1.93 8.64
C PRO A 536 16.14 3.29 8.65
N ARG A 537 16.44 4.12 7.65
CA ARG A 537 15.90 5.49 7.55
C ARG A 537 14.92 5.59 6.40
N LEU A 538 13.89 6.42 6.58
CA LEU A 538 13.03 6.81 5.47
C LEU A 538 13.77 7.80 4.57
N LYS A 539 13.93 7.45 3.30
CA LYS A 539 14.36 8.38 2.26
C LYS A 539 13.19 9.33 1.98
N ARG A 540 13.39 10.61 2.29
CA ARG A 540 12.38 11.67 2.14
C ARG A 540 12.50 12.35 0.78
N ASP A 541 13.72 12.66 0.36
CA ASP A 541 13.98 13.29 -0.93
C ASP A 541 14.94 12.49 -1.84
N VAL A 542 14.78 12.74 -3.13
CA VAL A 542 15.67 12.26 -4.19
C VAL A 542 16.01 13.48 -5.05
N ARG A 543 17.25 13.96 -4.92
CA ARG A 543 17.74 15.17 -5.60
C ARG A 543 16.89 16.42 -5.28
N GLY A 544 16.57 16.62 -4.00
CA GLY A 544 15.85 17.81 -3.51
C GLY A 544 14.32 17.79 -3.65
N LEU A 545 13.75 16.78 -4.31
CA LEU A 545 12.30 16.56 -4.40
C LEU A 545 11.88 15.45 -3.46
N SER A 546 10.65 15.50 -2.92
CA SER A 546 10.07 14.32 -2.28
C SER A 546 10.04 13.14 -3.26
N VAL A 547 10.00 11.90 -2.78
CA VAL A 547 9.91 10.72 -3.66
C VAL A 547 8.66 10.76 -4.55
N ARG A 548 7.52 11.26 -4.03
CA ARG A 548 6.29 11.44 -4.83
C ARG A 548 6.47 12.54 -5.87
N GLY A 549 7.13 13.65 -5.50
CA GLY A 549 7.52 14.71 -6.43
C GLY A 549 8.44 14.20 -7.54
N ARG A 550 9.40 13.32 -7.21
CA ARG A 550 10.28 12.69 -8.20
C ARG A 550 9.50 11.79 -9.15
N LYS A 551 8.58 10.98 -8.64
CA LYS A 551 7.70 10.15 -9.46
C LYS A 551 6.81 10.99 -10.37
N ALA A 552 6.24 12.08 -9.85
CA ALA A 552 5.45 13.02 -10.64
C ALA A 552 6.29 13.69 -11.73
N PHE A 553 7.55 14.01 -11.44
CA PHE A 553 8.50 14.55 -12.40
C PHE A 553 8.79 13.54 -13.53
N ASP A 554 9.17 12.30 -13.19
CA ASP A 554 9.46 11.25 -14.17
C ASP A 554 8.20 10.90 -15.00
N ALA A 555 7.02 10.86 -14.37
CA ALA A 555 5.74 10.65 -15.06
C ALA A 555 5.36 11.82 -15.99
N GLY A 556 5.68 13.05 -15.58
CA GLY A 556 5.57 14.25 -16.42
C GLY A 556 6.44 14.14 -17.66
N GLN A 557 7.73 13.77 -17.51
CA GLN A 557 8.64 13.56 -18.64
C GLN A 557 8.12 12.47 -19.59
N ALA A 558 7.65 11.33 -19.05
CA ALA A 558 7.09 10.25 -19.86
C ALA A 558 5.81 10.67 -20.60
N SER A 559 4.95 11.47 -19.95
CA SER A 559 3.72 11.98 -20.58
C SER A 559 4.03 12.97 -21.68
N LEU A 560 5.02 13.85 -21.47
CA LEU A 560 5.53 14.76 -22.49
C LEU A 560 6.10 14.00 -23.70
N ALA A 561 6.94 12.98 -23.46
CA ALA A 561 7.52 12.17 -24.53
C ALA A 561 6.44 11.46 -25.36
N ARG A 562 5.45 10.85 -24.70
CA ARG A 562 4.30 10.22 -25.38
C ARG A 562 3.48 11.22 -26.18
N ALA A 563 3.19 12.39 -25.63
CA ALA A 563 2.42 13.41 -26.31
C ALA A 563 3.16 13.98 -27.53
N ASN A 564 4.48 14.11 -27.46
CA ASN A 564 5.31 14.51 -28.61
C ASN A 564 5.32 13.44 -29.71
N GLN A 565 5.39 12.15 -29.35
CA GLN A 565 5.33 11.05 -30.31
C GLN A 565 3.94 10.94 -30.96
N ALA A 566 2.87 10.86 -30.15
CA ALA A 566 1.50 10.79 -30.65
C ALA A 566 1.12 12.05 -31.45
N GLY A 567 1.62 13.21 -31.02
CA GLY A 567 1.46 14.46 -31.76
C GLY A 567 2.15 14.46 -33.12
N ALA A 568 3.14 13.59 -33.37
CA ALA A 568 3.82 13.43 -34.65
C ALA A 568 3.20 12.34 -35.55
N GLU A 569 2.34 11.47 -35.02
CA GLU A 569 1.72 10.39 -35.79
C GLU A 569 0.67 10.89 -36.79
N THR A 570 0.59 10.21 -37.93
CA THR A 570 -0.42 10.49 -38.96
C THR A 570 -1.76 9.89 -38.55
N LEU A 571 -2.84 10.68 -38.65
CA LEU A 571 -4.20 10.21 -38.41
C LEU A 571 -4.54 8.99 -39.28
N ARG A 572 -5.31 8.06 -38.71
CA ARG A 572 -5.83 6.90 -39.46
C ARG A 572 -6.75 7.37 -40.59
N PRO A 573 -6.66 6.78 -41.79
CA PRO A 573 -7.58 7.08 -42.89
C PRO A 573 -9.04 6.92 -42.44
N GLY A 574 -9.89 7.90 -42.76
CA GLY A 574 -11.31 7.89 -42.40
C GLY A 574 -11.66 8.45 -41.00
N THR A 575 -10.69 8.97 -40.24
CA THR A 575 -10.97 9.63 -38.96
C THR A 575 -11.80 10.90 -39.19
N PRO A 576 -12.96 11.10 -38.52
CA PRO A 576 -13.74 12.33 -38.66
C PRO A 576 -13.03 13.55 -38.04
N PRO A 577 -13.25 14.77 -38.56
CA PRO A 577 -12.55 15.98 -38.09
C PRO A 577 -12.69 16.25 -36.59
N VAL A 578 -13.88 16.02 -36.02
CA VAL A 578 -14.11 16.21 -34.57
C VAL A 578 -13.33 15.20 -33.73
N ALA A 579 -13.28 13.93 -34.16
CA ALA A 579 -12.53 12.89 -33.46
C ALA A 579 -11.01 13.14 -33.54
N ALA A 580 -10.53 13.76 -34.64
CA ALA A 580 -9.15 14.19 -34.76
C ALA A 580 -8.79 15.27 -33.72
N GLU A 581 -9.63 16.30 -33.54
CA GLU A 581 -9.42 17.32 -32.51
C GLU A 581 -9.50 16.73 -31.10
N GLU A 582 -10.48 15.86 -30.84
CA GLU A 582 -10.66 15.19 -29.54
C GLU A 582 -9.42 14.38 -29.13
N GLN A 583 -8.72 13.73 -30.06
CA GLN A 583 -7.47 13.03 -29.77
C GLN A 583 -6.38 13.99 -29.26
N PHE A 584 -6.21 15.16 -29.89
CA PHE A 584 -5.25 16.16 -29.43
C PHE A 584 -5.66 16.78 -28.09
N GLU A 585 -6.96 17.01 -27.88
CA GLU A 585 -7.48 17.53 -26.62
C GLU A 585 -7.29 16.53 -25.46
N GLN A 586 -7.46 15.23 -25.71
CA GLN A 586 -7.17 14.18 -24.71
C GLN A 586 -5.68 14.19 -24.30
N LEU A 587 -4.77 14.30 -25.27
CA LEU A 587 -3.34 14.42 -24.99
C LEU A 587 -3.02 15.70 -24.18
N ALA A 588 -3.61 16.84 -24.56
CA ALA A 588 -3.41 18.10 -23.87
C ALA A 588 -3.89 18.06 -22.41
N ARG A 589 -5.07 17.48 -22.14
CA ARG A 589 -5.58 17.27 -20.77
C ARG A 589 -4.62 16.41 -19.94
N GLY A 590 -4.08 15.34 -20.53
CA GLY A 590 -3.08 14.50 -19.85
C GLY A 590 -1.82 15.26 -19.44
N LEU A 591 -1.36 16.21 -20.26
CA LEU A 591 -0.22 17.08 -19.93
C LEU A 591 -0.57 18.11 -18.84
N ASP A 592 -1.77 18.71 -18.89
CA ASP A 592 -2.23 19.65 -17.87
C ASP A 592 -2.38 18.98 -16.49
N ASP A 593 -2.91 17.75 -16.46
CA ASP A 593 -3.00 16.96 -15.24
C ASP A 593 -1.61 16.63 -14.68
N ALA A 594 -0.66 16.21 -15.52
CA ALA A 594 0.71 15.97 -15.10
C ALA A 594 1.37 17.23 -14.52
N ALA A 595 1.15 18.39 -15.15
CA ALA A 595 1.67 19.68 -14.68
C ALA A 595 1.05 20.09 -13.35
N ARG A 596 -0.26 19.88 -13.17
CA ARG A 596 -0.98 20.15 -11.92
C ARG A 596 -0.45 19.27 -10.77
N VAL A 597 -0.29 17.97 -11.00
CA VAL A 597 0.23 17.03 -9.99
C VAL A 597 1.66 17.39 -9.61
N LEU A 598 2.55 17.66 -10.58
CA LEU A 598 3.93 18.06 -10.28
C LEU A 598 4.02 19.41 -9.53
N ALA A 599 3.13 20.35 -9.85
CA ALA A 599 3.07 21.64 -9.15
C ALA A 599 2.72 21.48 -7.66
N GLN A 600 1.88 20.51 -7.28
CA GLN A 600 1.54 20.27 -5.88
C GLN A 600 2.78 19.96 -5.02
N PHE A 601 3.72 19.18 -5.57
CA PHE A 601 4.96 18.81 -4.86
C PHE A 601 6.02 19.89 -4.81
N THR A 602 5.89 20.95 -5.62
CA THR A 602 6.88 22.03 -5.70
C THR A 602 6.48 23.31 -4.97
N GLN A 603 5.31 23.32 -4.31
CA GLN A 603 4.82 24.47 -3.52
C GLN A 603 5.71 24.81 -2.31
N ILE A 604 6.28 23.80 -1.65
CA ILE A 604 7.10 23.97 -0.44
C ILE A 604 8.61 23.84 -0.76
N ARG A 605 8.97 22.98 -1.72
CA ARG A 605 10.35 22.77 -2.18
C ARG A 605 10.40 22.71 -3.70
N SER A 606 10.88 23.78 -4.34
CA SER A 606 11.01 23.85 -5.79
C SER A 606 12.44 23.56 -6.24
N ASN A 607 12.59 22.73 -7.28
CA ASN A 607 13.82 22.62 -8.08
C ASN A 607 13.59 23.33 -9.44
N GLU A 608 14.60 24.00 -9.97
CA GLU A 608 14.58 24.66 -11.29
C GLU A 608 14.12 23.69 -12.39
N ASP A 609 14.57 22.43 -12.35
CA ASP A 609 14.16 21.39 -13.30
C ASP A 609 12.63 21.18 -13.31
N CYS A 610 11.99 21.21 -12.13
CA CYS A 610 10.55 21.04 -12.01
C CYS A 610 9.78 22.22 -12.56
N VAL A 611 10.24 23.44 -12.28
CA VAL A 611 9.65 24.67 -12.81
C VAL A 611 9.72 24.67 -14.34
N ALA A 612 10.85 24.26 -14.90
CA ALA A 612 11.05 24.10 -16.33
C ALA A 612 10.10 23.05 -16.92
N LEU A 613 10.00 21.86 -16.32
CA LEU A 613 9.12 20.79 -16.80
C LEU A 613 7.64 21.18 -16.73
N ILE A 614 7.16 21.79 -15.64
CA ILE A 614 5.78 22.28 -15.51
C ILE A 614 5.46 23.26 -16.63
N SER A 615 6.39 24.18 -16.91
CA SER A 615 6.24 25.16 -17.98
C SER A 615 6.17 24.49 -19.35
N GLN A 616 7.04 23.50 -19.59
CA GLN A 616 7.07 22.75 -20.85
C GLN A 616 5.79 21.94 -21.07
N LEU A 617 5.28 21.25 -20.04
CA LEU A 617 4.03 20.48 -20.10
C LEU A 617 2.85 21.37 -20.52
N ARG A 618 2.68 22.53 -19.87
CA ARG A 618 1.62 23.50 -20.17
C ARG A 618 1.76 24.08 -21.58
N ALA A 619 2.99 24.41 -21.99
CA ALA A 619 3.25 24.93 -23.33
C ALA A 619 2.90 23.91 -24.42
N THR A 620 3.31 22.65 -24.25
CA THR A 620 2.99 21.57 -25.20
C THR A 620 1.49 21.26 -25.21
N ALA A 621 0.81 21.30 -24.07
CA ALA A 621 -0.65 21.14 -24.02
C ALA A 621 -1.36 22.20 -24.89
N LEU A 622 -0.95 23.47 -24.80
CA LEU A 622 -1.47 24.54 -25.64
C LEU A 622 -1.16 24.31 -27.13
N GLN A 623 0.05 23.86 -27.46
CA GLN A 623 0.43 23.55 -28.84
C GLN A 623 -0.42 22.43 -29.44
N LEU A 624 -0.70 21.37 -28.67
CA LEU A 624 -1.55 20.26 -29.11
C LEU A 624 -2.99 20.72 -29.37
N ARG A 625 -3.55 21.57 -28.51
CA ARG A 625 -4.88 22.17 -28.74
C ARG A 625 -4.94 22.97 -30.03
N ASN A 626 -3.97 23.86 -30.23
CA ASN A 626 -3.88 24.66 -31.45
C ASN A 626 -3.72 23.78 -32.70
N LYS A 627 -2.93 22.71 -32.60
CA LYS A 627 -2.74 21.75 -33.69
C LYS A 627 -4.03 20.98 -34.01
N GLY A 628 -4.71 20.44 -32.99
CA GLY A 628 -5.97 19.72 -33.15
C GLY A 628 -7.07 20.59 -33.76
N HIS A 629 -7.20 21.81 -33.26
CA HIS A 629 -8.14 22.81 -33.77
C HIS A 629 -7.89 23.15 -35.24
N ARG A 630 -6.64 23.47 -35.60
CA ARG A 630 -6.23 23.73 -36.99
C ARG A 630 -6.48 22.53 -37.89
N LEU A 631 -6.15 21.34 -37.41
CA LEU A 631 -6.34 20.09 -38.16
C LEU A 631 -7.82 19.83 -38.44
N ARG A 632 -8.70 20.06 -37.47
CA ARG A 632 -10.15 19.95 -37.69
C ARG A 632 -10.62 20.95 -38.75
N ILE A 633 -10.17 22.21 -38.68
CA ILE A 633 -10.50 23.21 -39.72
C ILE A 633 -10.03 22.74 -41.10
N ASP A 634 -8.78 22.28 -41.22
CA ASP A 634 -8.21 21.83 -42.49
C ASP A 634 -8.92 20.59 -43.04
N MET A 635 -9.21 19.60 -42.19
CA MET A 635 -9.96 18.40 -42.58
C MET A 635 -11.39 18.75 -43.01
N THR A 636 -12.08 19.63 -42.29
CA THR A 636 -13.43 20.06 -42.66
C THR A 636 -13.42 20.84 -43.98
N ARG A 637 -12.43 21.72 -44.21
CA ARG A 637 -12.27 22.48 -45.48
C ARG A 637 -12.09 21.57 -46.70
N THR A 638 -11.45 20.41 -46.53
CA THR A 638 -11.16 19.47 -47.62
C THR A 638 -12.20 18.35 -47.78
N SER A 639 -13.27 18.37 -46.97
CA SER A 639 -14.33 17.36 -46.98
C SER A 639 -14.95 17.21 -48.38
N GLN A 640 -15.00 15.96 -48.86
CA GLN A 640 -15.67 15.60 -50.11
C GLN A 640 -17.17 15.34 -49.92
N THR A 641 -17.64 15.33 -48.67
CA THR A 641 -19.05 15.16 -48.31
C THR A 641 -19.51 16.25 -47.34
N PRO A 642 -19.46 17.54 -47.74
CA PRO A 642 -19.76 18.64 -46.84
C PRO A 642 -21.24 18.71 -46.43
N THR A 643 -21.46 18.95 -45.15
CA THR A 643 -22.77 19.14 -44.54
C THR A 643 -23.00 20.60 -44.16
N VAL A 644 -24.25 20.96 -43.86
CA VAL A 644 -24.55 22.28 -43.28
C VAL A 644 -23.82 22.51 -41.95
N GLY A 645 -23.64 21.45 -41.14
CA GLY A 645 -22.90 21.53 -39.89
C GLY A 645 -21.42 21.84 -40.09
N ASP A 646 -20.82 21.38 -41.20
CA ASP A 646 -19.44 21.73 -41.56
C ASP A 646 -19.32 23.22 -41.92
N VAL A 647 -20.31 23.76 -42.64
CA VAL A 647 -20.39 25.19 -42.96
C VAL A 647 -20.59 26.02 -41.68
N GLU A 648 -21.51 25.62 -40.81
CA GLU A 648 -21.74 26.28 -39.52
C GLU A 648 -20.49 26.29 -38.64
N TYR A 649 -19.80 25.14 -38.55
CA TYR A 649 -18.55 25.03 -37.81
C TYR A 649 -17.47 25.97 -38.35
N LEU A 650 -17.19 25.92 -39.66
CA LEU A 650 -16.15 26.75 -40.27
C LEU A 650 -16.48 28.26 -40.22
N LEU A 651 -17.76 28.64 -40.32
CA LEU A 651 -18.22 30.02 -40.09
C LEU A 651 -17.94 30.46 -38.65
N GLY A 652 -18.27 29.62 -37.67
CA GLY A 652 -17.97 29.86 -36.26
C GLY A 652 -16.47 30.04 -35.99
N GLN A 653 -15.63 29.32 -36.74
CA GLN A 653 -14.17 29.47 -36.70
C GLN A 653 -13.62 30.63 -37.53
N ARG A 654 -14.47 31.40 -38.22
CA ARG A 654 -14.09 32.47 -39.18
C ARG A 654 -13.16 31.99 -40.31
N ALA A 655 -13.19 30.69 -40.62
CA ALA A 655 -12.37 30.09 -41.67
C ALA A 655 -12.99 30.23 -43.07
N ILE A 656 -14.30 30.46 -43.14
CA ILE A 656 -15.04 30.70 -44.37
C ILE A 656 -15.90 31.96 -44.26
N CYS A 657 -16.30 32.50 -45.41
CA CYS A 657 -17.41 33.44 -45.51
C CYS A 657 -18.36 32.99 -46.61
N ILE A 658 -19.62 33.43 -46.54
CA ILE A 658 -20.62 33.13 -47.55
C ILE A 658 -20.88 34.39 -48.37
N ARG A 659 -20.97 34.24 -49.68
CA ARG A 659 -21.33 35.32 -50.62
C ARG A 659 -22.49 34.88 -51.49
N ARG A 660 -23.54 35.70 -51.57
CA ARG A 660 -24.63 35.48 -52.52
C ARG A 660 -24.20 35.82 -53.94
N ILE A 661 -24.51 34.95 -54.90
CA ILE A 661 -24.16 35.15 -56.32
C ILE A 661 -25.41 35.56 -57.09
N ASN A 662 -25.37 36.74 -57.71
CA ASN A 662 -26.43 37.24 -58.61
C ASN A 662 -27.85 37.14 -57.99
N GLY A 663 -28.87 37.30 -58.83
CA GLY A 663 -30.25 36.93 -58.51
C GLY A 663 -30.56 35.48 -58.92
N ARG A 664 -31.83 35.07 -58.76
CA ARG A 664 -32.31 33.77 -59.22
C ARG A 664 -32.19 33.64 -60.73
N VAL A 665 -31.58 32.55 -61.20
CA VAL A 665 -31.38 32.25 -62.61
C VAL A 665 -32.29 31.09 -63.02
N PRO A 666 -33.02 31.17 -64.15
CA PRO A 666 -33.84 30.06 -64.64
C PRO A 666 -32.95 28.90 -65.13
N GLU A 667 -33.26 27.68 -64.71
CA GLU A 667 -32.63 26.43 -65.11
C GLU A 667 -33.72 25.41 -65.51
N THR A 668 -33.54 24.72 -66.63
CA THR A 668 -34.49 23.68 -67.06
C THR A 668 -34.08 22.32 -66.49
N ILE A 669 -34.88 21.78 -65.58
CA ILE A 669 -34.66 20.47 -64.95
C ILE A 669 -35.82 19.55 -65.34
N ASP A 670 -35.51 18.43 -66.01
CA ASP A 670 -36.51 17.45 -66.51
C ASP A 670 -37.68 18.07 -67.30
N GLY A 671 -37.41 19.12 -68.10
CA GLY A 671 -38.43 19.81 -68.91
C GLY A 671 -39.28 20.84 -68.16
N THR A 672 -39.05 21.06 -66.86
CA THR A 672 -39.69 22.12 -66.06
C THR A 672 -38.71 23.26 -65.79
N VAL A 673 -39.19 24.50 -65.81
CA VAL A 673 -38.39 25.67 -65.43
C VAL A 673 -38.32 25.76 -63.90
N ASP A 674 -37.11 25.72 -63.36
CA ASP A 674 -36.78 25.96 -61.96
C ASP A 674 -35.93 27.23 -61.83
N TYR A 675 -35.93 27.86 -60.68
CA TYR A 675 -35.14 29.07 -60.43
C TYR A 675 -34.07 28.80 -59.37
N LEU A 676 -32.79 28.88 -59.75
CA LEU A 676 -31.65 28.61 -58.88
C LEU A 676 -31.09 29.90 -58.28
N GLN A 677 -30.98 29.95 -56.94
CA GLN A 677 -30.13 30.90 -56.22
C GLN A 677 -28.86 30.18 -55.74
N GLU A 678 -27.70 30.70 -56.11
CA GLU A 678 -26.39 30.20 -55.65
C GLU A 678 -25.81 31.07 -54.52
N TYR A 679 -25.14 30.43 -53.59
CA TYR A 679 -24.25 31.05 -52.60
C TYR A 679 -22.87 30.38 -52.65
N GLU A 680 -21.82 31.20 -52.71
CA GLU A 680 -20.43 30.76 -52.58
C GLU A 680 -20.06 30.59 -51.12
N VAL A 681 -19.52 29.42 -50.77
CA VAL A 681 -18.81 29.20 -49.51
C VAL A 681 -17.32 29.40 -49.79
N LEU A 682 -16.79 30.56 -49.42
CA LEU A 682 -15.44 31.01 -49.75
C LEU A 682 -14.47 30.68 -48.62
N ASP A 683 -13.32 30.08 -48.97
CA ASP A 683 -12.21 29.79 -48.08
C ASP A 683 -11.41 31.06 -47.76
N VAL A 684 -11.67 31.68 -46.61
CA VAL A 684 -10.94 32.88 -46.18
C VAL A 684 -9.44 32.55 -46.03
N MET A 685 -9.13 31.34 -45.60
CA MET A 685 -7.76 30.85 -45.40
C MET A 685 -7.04 30.52 -46.72
N GLY A 686 -7.79 30.30 -47.81
CA GLY A 686 -7.29 29.91 -49.14
C GLY A 686 -7.31 31.04 -50.18
N GLY A 687 -7.38 32.29 -49.74
CA GLY A 687 -7.46 33.45 -50.62
C GLY A 687 -8.84 33.64 -51.26
N TYR A 688 -9.90 33.34 -50.52
CA TYR A 688 -11.30 33.45 -50.93
C TYR A 688 -11.67 32.58 -52.14
N ARG A 689 -11.05 31.39 -52.24
CA ARG A 689 -11.44 30.40 -53.25
C ARG A 689 -12.71 29.67 -52.82
N PRO A 690 -13.68 29.41 -53.71
CA PRO A 690 -14.87 28.64 -53.36
C PRO A 690 -14.50 27.20 -52.95
N LEU A 691 -14.91 26.76 -51.75
CA LEU A 691 -14.87 25.35 -51.33
C LEU A 691 -16.10 24.62 -51.87
N TRP A 692 -17.26 25.21 -51.63
CA TRP A 692 -18.57 24.64 -51.91
C TRP A 692 -19.52 25.71 -52.44
N TYR A 693 -20.61 25.28 -53.06
CA TYR A 693 -21.72 26.13 -53.48
C TYR A 693 -23.01 25.61 -52.85
N ALA A 694 -23.79 26.50 -52.25
CA ALA A 694 -25.14 26.19 -51.81
C ALA A 694 -26.15 26.57 -52.91
N HIS A 695 -26.94 25.60 -53.34
CA HIS A 695 -27.93 25.70 -54.40
C HIS A 695 -29.32 25.65 -53.80
N PHE A 696 -30.10 26.72 -53.98
CA PHE A 696 -31.48 26.82 -53.54
C PHE A 696 -32.39 26.90 -54.76
N HIS A 697 -33.21 25.87 -54.94
CA HIS A 697 -34.16 25.73 -56.04
C HIS A 697 -35.52 26.30 -55.64
N TYR A 698 -36.17 27.02 -56.54
CA TYR A 698 -37.47 27.65 -56.33
C TYR A 698 -38.38 27.40 -57.53
N PRO A 699 -39.67 27.08 -57.29
CA PRO A 699 -40.62 26.83 -58.38
C PRO A 699 -40.94 28.08 -59.21
N LEU A 700 -40.82 29.28 -58.62
CA LEU A 700 -41.10 30.58 -59.27
C LEU A 700 -40.05 31.62 -58.91
N LEU A 701 -39.81 32.58 -59.82
CA LEU A 701 -38.87 33.69 -59.65
C LEU A 701 -39.09 34.49 -58.35
N HIS A 702 -40.36 34.62 -57.92
CA HIS A 702 -40.77 35.43 -56.76
C HIS A 702 -41.14 34.62 -55.51
N THR A 703 -40.83 33.31 -55.47
CA THR A 703 -41.04 32.48 -54.26
C THR A 703 -40.33 33.11 -53.04
N PRO A 704 -40.87 33.09 -51.81
CA PRO A 704 -40.15 33.61 -50.63
C PRO A 704 -38.75 32.98 -50.45
N PRO A 705 -37.69 33.74 -50.06
CA PRO A 705 -36.33 33.21 -49.91
C PRO A 705 -36.18 32.05 -48.91
N ASP A 706 -37.05 31.98 -47.90
CA ASP A 706 -37.07 30.94 -46.88
C ASP A 706 -37.81 29.66 -47.32
N GLN A 707 -38.44 29.66 -48.49
CA GLN A 707 -39.27 28.57 -49.03
C GLN A 707 -38.71 27.96 -50.33
N PRO A 708 -37.45 27.46 -50.36
CA PRO A 708 -36.95 26.70 -51.50
C PRO A 708 -37.66 25.36 -51.60
N SER A 709 -37.91 24.89 -52.83
CA SER A 709 -38.40 23.52 -53.10
C SER A 709 -37.33 22.48 -52.72
N LYS A 710 -36.05 22.83 -52.91
CA LYS A 710 -34.90 22.01 -52.53
C LYS A 710 -33.67 22.88 -52.28
N ALA A 711 -32.90 22.57 -51.25
CA ALA A 711 -31.61 23.22 -51.00
C ALA A 711 -30.52 22.18 -50.72
N HIS A 712 -29.35 22.35 -51.34
CA HIS A 712 -28.22 21.43 -51.17
C HIS A 712 -26.84 22.07 -51.42
N LEU A 713 -25.79 21.47 -50.86
CA LEU A 713 -24.39 21.81 -51.08
C LEU A 713 -23.80 20.96 -52.22
N LYS A 714 -22.99 21.61 -53.06
CA LYS A 714 -22.13 20.96 -54.07
C LYS A 714 -20.67 21.32 -53.82
N LEU A 715 -19.76 20.40 -54.19
CA LEU A 715 -18.33 20.70 -54.26
C LEU A 715 -18.05 21.76 -55.33
N ALA A 716 -17.04 22.62 -55.11
CA ALA A 716 -16.71 23.67 -56.07
C ALA A 716 -16.40 23.14 -57.48
N ALA A 717 -15.67 22.03 -57.59
CA ALA A 717 -15.39 21.37 -58.86
C ALA A 717 -16.65 20.83 -59.56
N GLN A 718 -17.73 20.60 -58.81
CA GLN A 718 -19.00 20.05 -59.29
C GLN A 718 -20.09 21.11 -59.48
N ARG A 719 -19.80 22.40 -59.27
CA ARG A 719 -20.79 23.51 -59.30
C ARG A 719 -21.78 23.39 -60.47
N ARG A 720 -21.24 23.23 -61.68
CA ARG A 720 -22.01 23.14 -62.94
C ARG A 720 -22.34 21.72 -63.39
N MET A 721 -21.98 20.71 -62.61
CA MET A 721 -22.29 19.32 -62.92
C MET A 721 -23.69 18.99 -62.38
N GLY A 722 -24.54 18.47 -63.27
CA GLY A 722 -25.94 18.13 -62.99
C GLY A 722 -26.29 16.74 -63.51
N ARG A 723 -27.58 16.45 -63.64
CA ARG A 723 -28.06 15.13 -64.08
C ARG A 723 -27.57 14.75 -65.48
N VAL A 724 -27.48 15.73 -66.39
CA VAL A 724 -26.97 15.53 -67.76
C VAL A 724 -25.53 15.02 -67.76
N PHE A 725 -24.68 15.57 -66.88
CA PHE A 725 -23.30 15.10 -66.70
C PHE A 725 -23.27 13.66 -66.17
N GLU A 726 -24.08 13.35 -65.15
CA GLU A 726 -24.19 11.99 -64.60
C GLU A 726 -24.72 10.98 -65.64
N GLN A 727 -25.63 11.40 -66.52
CA GLN A 727 -26.16 10.59 -67.62
C GLN A 727 -25.10 10.33 -68.70
N ALA A 728 -24.35 11.37 -69.10
CA ALA A 728 -23.27 11.26 -70.08
C ALA A 728 -22.12 10.36 -69.58
N GLU A 729 -21.74 10.48 -68.31
CA GLU A 729 -20.73 9.61 -67.69
C GLU A 729 -21.17 8.13 -67.68
N ARG A 730 -22.44 7.86 -67.32
CA ARG A 730 -23.02 6.50 -67.36
C ARG A 730 -23.04 5.94 -68.78
N SER A 731 -23.41 6.75 -69.77
CA SER A 731 -23.36 6.36 -71.19
C SER A 731 -21.94 6.08 -71.67
N ALA A 732 -20.93 6.71 -71.07
CA ALA A 732 -19.51 6.46 -71.32
C ALA A 732 -18.91 5.30 -70.48
N GLY A 733 -19.74 4.55 -69.75
CA GLY A 733 -19.30 3.43 -68.91
C GLY A 733 -18.61 3.83 -67.60
N ARG A 734 -18.66 5.11 -67.20
CA ARG A 734 -18.10 5.63 -65.94
C ARG A 734 -19.22 5.86 -64.91
N HIS A 735 -18.91 5.66 -63.64
CA HIS A 735 -19.85 5.87 -62.53
C HIS A 735 -19.42 7.07 -61.65
N SER A 736 -19.56 8.28 -62.20
CA SER A 736 -19.31 9.54 -61.50
C SER A 736 -20.62 10.13 -60.97
N GLN A 737 -20.79 10.25 -59.64
CA GLN A 737 -21.97 10.85 -59.01
C GLN A 737 -21.66 12.24 -58.43
N VAL A 738 -22.54 13.22 -58.69
CA VAL A 738 -22.42 14.57 -58.12
C VAL A 738 -22.92 14.56 -56.67
N TYR A 739 -22.06 15.00 -55.75
CA TYR A 739 -22.41 15.08 -54.34
C TYR A 739 -23.44 16.21 -54.11
N ARG A 740 -24.47 15.91 -53.30
CA ARG A 740 -25.55 16.85 -52.97
C ARG A 740 -25.87 16.76 -51.48
N GLY A 741 -25.15 17.52 -50.66
CA GLY A 741 -25.34 17.55 -49.20
C GLY A 741 -26.62 18.33 -48.84
N PRO A 742 -27.62 17.74 -48.17
CA PRO A 742 -28.92 18.39 -47.97
C PRO A 742 -28.85 19.60 -47.02
N ILE A 743 -29.55 20.69 -47.39
CA ILE A 743 -29.78 21.88 -46.54
C ILE A 743 -31.25 21.86 -46.11
N GLY A 744 -31.58 20.91 -45.22
CA GLY A 744 -32.95 20.53 -44.93
C GLY A 744 -33.67 21.42 -43.92
N THR A 745 -32.94 21.96 -42.92
CA THR A 745 -33.54 22.64 -41.76
C THR A 745 -33.68 24.15 -41.98
N PRO A 746 -34.70 24.82 -41.41
CA PRO A 746 -34.81 26.27 -41.45
C PRO A 746 -33.57 27.00 -40.92
N SER A 747 -33.00 26.52 -39.80
CA SER A 747 -31.77 27.09 -39.22
C SER A 747 -30.56 26.97 -40.14
N GLY A 748 -30.39 25.82 -40.79
CA GLY A 748 -29.28 25.59 -41.73
C GLY A 748 -29.42 26.38 -43.04
N ARG A 749 -30.64 26.79 -43.42
CA ARG A 749 -30.85 27.70 -44.55
C ARG A 749 -30.48 29.13 -44.19
N ARG A 750 -30.78 29.53 -42.95
CA ARG A 750 -30.62 30.90 -42.45
C ARG A 750 -29.20 31.43 -42.58
N ILE A 751 -28.17 30.60 -42.37
CA ILE A 751 -26.76 31.00 -42.53
C ILE A 751 -26.41 31.48 -43.95
N PHE A 752 -27.20 31.09 -44.96
CA PHE A 752 -27.07 31.55 -46.34
C PHE A 752 -28.01 32.73 -46.64
N LEU A 753 -29.24 32.68 -46.13
CA LEU A 753 -30.28 33.68 -46.40
C LEU A 753 -30.01 35.03 -45.71
N ASP A 754 -29.31 35.02 -44.57
CA ASP A 754 -28.99 36.23 -43.80
C ASP A 754 -27.75 36.98 -44.36
N VAL A 755 -27.14 36.48 -45.44
CA VAL A 755 -26.05 37.14 -46.16
C VAL A 755 -26.63 38.20 -47.09
N MET A 756 -26.36 39.48 -46.79
CA MET A 756 -26.81 40.64 -47.59
C MET A 756 -26.19 40.68 -48.98
#